data_AF-Q9NJ22-F1
#
_entry.id   AF-Q9NJ22-F1
#
_cell.length_a   1.000
_cell.length_b   1.000
_cell.length_c   1.000
_cell.angle_alpha   90.00
_cell.angle_beta   90.00
_cell.angle_gamma   90.00
#
_symmetry.space_group_name_H-M   'P 1'
#
loop_
_entity.id
_entity.type
_entity.pdbx_description
1 polymer ?
#
loop_
_entity_poly.entity_id
_entity_poly.type
_entity_poly.pdbx_seq_one_letter_code
_entity_poly.pdbx_strand_id
1 'polypeptide(L)'
;YSILAPNAIPQGFVDGKTVSEKILAGLQMDPAEYRLGTTKVFFKAGVLGNLEEMRDERLSKIISMFQAHIRGYLIRKAYKKLQDQRIGLSVIQRNIRKWLVLRNWQWWKLYSKVKPLLSIARQEEEMKEQLKQMDKMKEDLAKTERIKKELEEQNVTLLEQKNDLFLQLQTLEDSMGDQEERVEKLIMQKADFESQIKELEERLLDEEDAAADLEGIKKKMEADNANLKKDIGDLENTLQKAEQDKAHKDNQISTLQGEISQQDEHIGKLNKEKKALEEANKKTSDSLQAEEDKCNHLNKLKAKLEQALDELEDNLEREKKVRGDVEKAKRKVEQDLKSTQENVEDLERVKRELEENVRRKEAEISSLNSKLEDEQNLVSQLQRKIKELQARIEELEEELEAERNARAKVEKQRAELNRELEELGERLDEAGGATSAQIELNKKREAELLKIRRDLEEASLQHEAQISALRKKHQDAANEMADQVDQLQKVKSKSEKEKQQLRSEVEDLQAQIQHISKNKGCSEKVMKQFESQMSDLNARLEDSQRSINELQSQKSRLQAENSDLTRQLEDAEHRVSVLSKEKSQLSSQLEDARRSLEEETRARSKLQNEVRNMHADMDAIREQLEEEQESKSDVQRQLSKANNEIQQWRSKFESEGANRTEELEDQKRKLLGKLSEAEQTTEAANAKCSALEKAKSRLQQELEDMSIEVDRANASVNQMEKKQRAFDKTTAEWQAKVNSLQSELENSQKESRGYSAELYRIKASIEEYQDSIGALRRENKNLADEIHDLTDQLSEGGRSTHELDKARRRLEMEKEELQAALEEAEGALEQEEAKVMRAQLEIATVRNEIDKRIQEKEEEFDNTRRNHQRALESMQASLEAEAKGKADAMRIKKKLEQDINELEVALDASNRGKAEMEKTVKRYQQQIREMQTSIEEEQRQRDEARESYNMAERRCTLMSGEVEELRAALEQAERARKASDNELADANDRVNELTSQVSSVQGQKRKLEGDINAMQTDLDEMHGELKGADERCKKAMADAARLADELRAEQDHSNQVEKVRKNLESQVKEFQIRLDEAEASSLKGGKKMIQKLESRVHELEAELDNEQRRHAETQKNMRKADRRLKELAFQADEDRKNQERLQELIDKLNAKIKTFKRQVEEAEEIAAINLAKYRKAQHELEEAEERADTADSTLQKFRAKSRSSVSVQRSSVSVSASNAAHVAHHHVE
;
A
#
# COMPACT_ATOMS: atom_id res chain seq x y z
N TYR A 1 -22.47 31.21 16.16
CA TYR A 1 -23.39 32.35 16.33
C TYR A 1 -22.75 33.61 16.95
N SER A 2 -21.41 33.75 16.93
CA SER A 2 -20.72 34.95 17.43
C SER A 2 -21.15 36.25 16.72
N ILE A 3 -21.50 36.16 15.43
CA ILE A 3 -22.03 37.29 14.65
C ILE A 3 -23.33 37.89 15.22
N LEU A 4 -24.10 37.11 15.99
CA LEU A 4 -25.34 37.55 16.62
C LEU A 4 -25.07 38.31 17.93
N ALA A 5 -23.97 37.99 18.62
CA ALA A 5 -23.55 38.65 19.86
C ALA A 5 -22.03 38.96 19.82
N PRO A 6 -21.59 39.86 18.92
CA PRO A 6 -20.16 40.09 18.67
C PRO A 6 -19.44 40.70 19.88
N ASN A 7 -20.18 41.44 20.72
CA ASN A 7 -19.63 42.08 21.92
C ASN A 7 -19.54 41.13 23.13
N ALA A 8 -20.06 39.90 23.02
CA ALA A 8 -20.05 38.93 24.12
C ALA A 8 -18.71 38.20 24.25
N ILE A 9 -17.86 38.24 23.21
CA ILE A 9 -16.57 37.56 23.19
C ILE A 9 -15.49 38.52 23.71
N PRO A 10 -14.78 38.20 24.80
CA PRO A 10 -13.64 39.00 25.26
C PRO A 10 -12.51 38.98 24.22
N GLN A 11 -11.78 40.08 24.08
CA GLN A 11 -10.59 40.10 23.22
C GLN A 11 -9.48 39.21 23.81
N GLY A 12 -8.95 38.27 23.01
CA GLY A 12 -7.90 37.33 23.42
C GLY A 12 -8.33 35.86 23.31
N PHE A 13 -7.41 34.93 23.64
CA PHE A 13 -7.75 33.50 23.70
C PHE A 13 -8.50 33.22 25.00
N VAL A 14 -9.74 32.75 24.87
CA VAL A 14 -10.61 32.37 25.99
C VAL A 14 -11.11 30.96 25.74
N ASP A 15 -11.23 30.17 26.81
CA ASP A 15 -11.75 28.81 26.73
C ASP A 15 -13.10 28.74 25.99
N GLY A 16 -13.22 27.81 25.05
CA GLY A 16 -14.35 27.71 24.13
C GLY A 16 -15.69 27.48 24.84
N LYS A 17 -15.67 26.80 26.00
CA LYS A 17 -16.88 26.63 26.83
C LYS A 17 -17.31 27.96 27.43
N THR A 18 -16.36 28.72 28.00
CA THR A 18 -16.60 30.06 28.56
C THR A 18 -17.09 31.05 27.49
N VAL A 19 -16.52 30.98 26.28
CA VAL A 19 -16.97 31.80 25.14
C VAL A 19 -18.39 31.43 24.72
N SER A 20 -18.70 30.14 24.62
CA SER A 20 -20.03 29.66 24.25
C SER A 20 -21.08 30.07 25.29
N GLU A 21 -20.76 29.95 26.57
CA GLU A 21 -21.63 30.41 27.66
C GLU A 21 -21.91 31.92 27.58
N LYS A 22 -20.88 32.74 27.35
CA LYS A 22 -21.03 34.19 27.18
C LYS A 22 -21.84 34.55 25.93
N ILE A 23 -21.68 33.82 24.82
CA ILE A 23 -22.47 34.03 23.61
C ILE A 23 -23.94 33.71 23.88
N LEU A 24 -24.24 32.57 24.52
CA LEU A 24 -25.62 32.17 24.83
C LEU A 24 -26.28 33.15 25.81
N ALA A 25 -25.54 33.62 26.81
CA ALA A 25 -25.99 34.67 27.72
C ALA A 25 -26.18 36.02 27.01
N GLY A 26 -25.29 36.39 26.09
CA GLY A 26 -25.41 37.60 25.27
C GLY A 26 -26.59 37.56 24.30
N LEU A 27 -27.01 36.36 23.89
CA LEU A 27 -28.23 36.12 23.12
C LEU A 27 -29.49 36.03 23.99
N GLN A 28 -29.36 36.18 25.31
CA GLN A 28 -30.44 36.11 26.29
C GLN A 28 -31.28 34.83 26.19
N MET A 29 -30.64 33.71 25.86
CA MET A 29 -31.30 32.41 25.74
C MET A 29 -31.67 31.84 27.12
N ASP A 30 -32.83 31.19 27.21
CA ASP A 30 -33.27 30.53 28.45
C ASP A 30 -32.36 29.32 28.75
N PRO A 31 -31.75 29.21 29.96
CA PRO A 31 -31.01 28.02 30.39
C PRO A 31 -31.79 26.70 30.32
N ALA A 32 -33.13 26.74 30.22
CA ALA A 32 -33.95 25.55 29.98
C ALA A 32 -33.93 25.07 28.52
N GLU A 33 -33.51 25.90 27.57
CA GLU A 33 -33.46 25.59 26.12
C GLU A 33 -32.15 24.98 25.66
N TYR A 34 -31.10 25.08 26.49
CA TYR A 34 -29.79 24.51 26.20
C TYR A 34 -29.14 23.86 27.44
N ARG A 35 -28.21 22.93 27.22
CA ARG A 35 -27.35 22.36 28.25
C ARG A 35 -25.89 22.46 27.81
N LEU A 36 -25.09 23.13 28.62
CA LEU A 36 -23.67 23.33 28.37
C LEU A 36 -22.90 22.08 28.86
N GLY A 37 -22.38 21.27 27.94
CA GLY A 37 -21.48 20.17 28.24
C GLY A 37 -20.02 20.60 28.35
N THR A 38 -19.12 19.63 28.55
CA THR A 38 -17.66 19.87 28.60
C THR A 38 -17.07 20.12 27.21
N THR A 39 -17.59 19.45 26.18
CA THR A 39 -17.11 19.58 24.78
C THR A 39 -18.18 20.03 23.79
N LYS A 40 -19.47 19.91 24.16
CA LYS A 40 -20.61 20.20 23.27
C LYS A 40 -21.70 20.97 24.01
N VAL A 41 -22.47 21.76 23.28
CA VAL A 41 -23.71 22.38 23.76
C VAL A 41 -24.89 21.61 23.17
N PHE A 42 -25.83 21.20 24.00
CA PHE A 42 -27.04 20.50 23.58
C PHE A 42 -28.20 21.48 23.58
N PHE A 43 -28.93 21.58 22.46
CA PHE A 43 -30.10 22.44 22.34
C PHE A 43 -31.38 21.60 22.30
N LYS A 44 -32.49 22.15 22.79
CA LYS A 44 -33.82 21.59 22.51
C LYS A 44 -34.14 21.71 21.02
N ALA A 45 -35.01 20.81 20.53
CA ALA A 45 -35.46 20.83 19.14
C ALA A 45 -36.07 22.21 18.78
N GLY A 46 -35.76 22.71 17.58
CA GLY A 46 -36.23 24.01 17.07
C GLY A 46 -35.34 25.21 17.44
N VAL A 47 -34.67 25.19 18.60
CA VAL A 47 -33.85 26.31 19.10
C VAL A 47 -32.68 26.64 18.15
N LEU A 48 -32.03 25.60 17.63
CA LEU A 48 -30.93 25.79 16.66
C LEU A 48 -31.43 26.35 15.31
N GLY A 49 -32.64 25.99 14.89
CA GLY A 49 -33.26 26.52 13.67
C GLY A 49 -33.48 28.04 13.77
N ASN A 50 -34.01 28.50 14.91
CA ASN A 50 -34.18 29.93 15.17
C ASN A 50 -32.84 30.68 15.20
N LEU A 51 -31.78 30.07 15.76
CA LEU A 51 -30.44 30.65 15.76
C LEU A 51 -29.85 30.75 14.33
N GLU A 52 -30.12 29.79 13.45
CA GLU A 52 -29.73 29.86 12.04
C GLU A 52 -30.50 30.95 11.29
N GLU A 53 -31.81 31.08 11.47
CA GLU A 53 -32.61 32.13 10.83
C GLU A 53 -32.10 33.54 11.19
N MET A 54 -31.88 33.79 12.48
CA MET A 54 -31.32 35.08 12.93
C MET A 54 -29.92 35.33 12.35
N ARG A 55 -29.10 34.28 12.23
CA ARG A 55 -27.76 34.36 11.64
C ARG A 55 -27.82 34.68 10.16
N ASP A 56 -28.73 34.04 9.43
CA ASP A 56 -28.91 34.23 7.99
C ASP A 56 -29.40 35.63 7.66
N GLU A 57 -30.30 36.21 8.46
CA GLU A 57 -30.71 37.61 8.29
C GLU A 57 -29.54 38.59 8.42
N ARG A 58 -28.65 38.35 9.40
CA ARG A 58 -27.45 39.18 9.60
C ARG A 58 -26.43 38.97 8.49
N LEU A 59 -26.23 37.73 8.06
CA LEU A 59 -25.30 37.40 6.97
C LEU A 59 -25.81 37.88 5.61
N SER A 60 -27.11 37.91 5.37
CA SER A 60 -27.72 38.31 4.09
C SER A 60 -27.23 39.69 3.63
N LYS A 61 -27.06 40.65 4.55
CA LYS A 61 -26.49 41.98 4.23
C LYS A 61 -25.04 41.89 3.74
N ILE A 62 -24.19 41.15 4.45
CA ILE A 62 -22.77 40.96 4.11
C ILE A 62 -22.64 40.19 2.80
N ILE A 63 -23.40 39.10 2.65
CA ILE A 63 -23.40 38.26 1.45
C ILE A 63 -23.88 39.06 0.25
N SER A 64 -24.94 39.86 0.38
CA SER A 64 -25.44 40.70 -0.73
C SER A 64 -24.40 41.73 -1.16
N MET A 65 -23.73 42.39 -0.22
CA MET A 65 -22.64 43.34 -0.53
C MET A 65 -21.45 42.65 -1.20
N PHE A 66 -21.04 41.49 -0.69
CA PHE A 66 -19.97 40.69 -1.27
C PHE A 66 -20.33 40.23 -2.68
N GLN A 67 -21.54 39.69 -2.87
CA GLN A 67 -22.05 39.26 -4.18
C GLN A 67 -22.10 40.43 -5.16
N ALA A 68 -22.56 41.62 -4.75
CA ALA A 68 -22.57 42.81 -5.59
C ALA A 68 -21.14 43.22 -6.00
N HIS A 69 -20.19 43.18 -5.06
CA HIS A 69 -18.79 43.48 -5.33
C HIS A 69 -18.16 42.48 -6.30
N ILE A 70 -18.37 41.18 -6.07
CA ILE A 70 -17.88 40.11 -6.94
C ILE A 70 -18.49 40.20 -8.35
N ARG A 71 -19.81 40.43 -8.46
CA ARG A 71 -20.46 40.66 -9.76
C ARG A 71 -19.85 41.87 -10.47
N GLY A 72 -19.66 42.98 -9.77
CA GLY A 72 -19.00 44.17 -10.32
C GLY A 72 -17.56 43.90 -10.78
N TYR A 73 -16.78 43.18 -9.98
CA TYR A 73 -15.40 42.78 -10.33
C TYR A 73 -15.36 41.89 -11.57
N LEU A 74 -16.19 40.85 -11.62
CA LEU A 74 -16.25 39.91 -12.74
C LEU A 74 -16.70 40.60 -14.03
N ILE A 75 -17.72 41.46 -13.98
CA ILE A 75 -18.19 42.22 -15.15
C ILE A 75 -17.10 43.17 -15.65
N ARG A 76 -16.40 43.89 -14.78
CA ARG A 76 -15.28 44.75 -15.20
C ARG A 76 -14.14 43.97 -15.84
N LYS A 77 -13.80 42.80 -15.29
CA LYS A 77 -12.77 41.90 -15.87
C LYS A 77 -13.19 41.37 -17.24
N ALA A 78 -14.44 40.95 -17.38
CA ALA A 78 -15.01 40.52 -18.66
C ALA A 78 -15.08 41.66 -19.68
N TYR A 79 -15.49 42.85 -19.24
CA TYR A 79 -15.55 44.05 -20.07
C TYR A 79 -14.16 44.46 -20.58
N LYS A 80 -13.13 44.38 -19.74
CA LYS A 80 -11.75 44.64 -20.17
C LYS A 80 -11.33 43.68 -21.29
N LYS A 81 -11.62 42.38 -21.13
CA LYS A 81 -11.38 41.38 -22.19
C LYS A 81 -12.15 41.71 -23.48
N LEU A 82 -13.42 42.11 -23.37
CA LEU A 82 -14.23 42.52 -24.53
C LEU A 82 -13.69 43.79 -25.20
N GLN A 83 -13.17 44.74 -24.43
CA GLN A 83 -12.53 45.95 -24.96
C GLN A 83 -11.27 45.59 -25.74
N ASP A 84 -10.42 44.74 -25.19
CA ASP A 84 -9.18 44.29 -25.84
C ASP A 84 -9.50 43.48 -27.11
N GLN A 85 -10.53 42.62 -27.06
CA GLN A 85 -11.07 41.93 -28.23
C GLN A 85 -11.62 42.90 -29.28
N ARG A 86 -12.31 43.98 -28.88
CA ARG A 86 -12.84 44.99 -29.81
C ARG A 86 -11.71 45.75 -30.51
N ILE A 87 -10.61 46.04 -29.81
CA ILE A 87 -9.42 46.65 -30.41
C ILE A 87 -8.82 45.68 -31.45
N GLY A 88 -8.58 44.41 -31.06
CA GLY A 88 -8.09 43.38 -31.98
C GLY A 88 -9.01 43.19 -33.20
N LEU A 89 -10.32 43.12 -32.98
CA LEU A 89 -11.33 43.03 -34.03
C LEU A 89 -11.30 44.24 -34.96
N SER A 90 -11.12 45.46 -34.43
CA SER A 90 -11.05 46.67 -35.27
C SER A 90 -9.81 46.64 -36.18
N VAL A 91 -8.67 46.15 -35.68
CA VAL A 91 -7.46 45.95 -36.49
C VAL A 91 -7.72 44.90 -37.58
N ILE A 92 -8.30 43.76 -37.21
CA ILE A 92 -8.65 42.69 -38.16
C ILE A 92 -9.63 43.20 -39.22
N GLN A 93 -10.71 43.88 -38.83
CA GLN A 93 -11.69 44.45 -39.75
C GLN A 93 -11.07 45.47 -40.70
N ARG A 94 -10.20 46.35 -40.20
CA ARG A 94 -9.47 47.32 -41.05
C ARG A 94 -8.61 46.59 -42.08
N ASN A 95 -7.89 45.56 -41.67
CA ASN A 95 -7.05 44.75 -42.56
C ASN A 95 -7.88 43.99 -43.61
N ILE A 96 -8.99 43.38 -43.19
CA ILE A 96 -9.92 42.69 -44.11
C ILE A 96 -10.51 43.68 -45.12
N ARG A 97 -10.96 44.86 -44.68
CA ARG A 97 -11.48 45.90 -45.60
C ARG A 97 -10.44 46.32 -46.62
N LYS A 98 -9.19 46.57 -46.19
CA LYS A 98 -8.08 46.87 -47.12
C LYS A 98 -7.82 45.71 -48.07
N TRP A 99 -7.81 44.46 -47.58
CA TRP A 99 -7.63 43.28 -48.42
C TRP A 99 -8.77 43.09 -49.44
N LEU A 100 -10.02 43.35 -49.06
CA LEU A 100 -11.17 43.28 -49.98
C LEU A 100 -11.05 44.27 -51.15
N VAL A 101 -10.45 45.44 -50.91
CA VAL A 101 -10.12 46.41 -51.96
C VAL A 101 -8.93 45.91 -52.79
N LEU A 102 -7.84 45.48 -52.14
CA LEU A 102 -6.59 45.11 -52.81
C LEU A 102 -6.67 43.80 -53.60
N ARG A 103 -7.44 42.79 -53.15
CA ARG A 103 -7.49 41.46 -53.78
C ARG A 103 -7.93 41.50 -55.25
N ASN A 104 -8.76 42.47 -55.61
CA ASN A 104 -9.26 42.64 -56.97
C ASN A 104 -8.41 43.60 -57.80
N TRP A 105 -7.50 44.35 -57.17
CA TRP A 105 -6.64 45.31 -57.84
C TRP A 105 -5.60 44.60 -58.69
N GLN A 106 -5.48 44.99 -59.97
CA GLN A 106 -4.64 44.27 -60.95
C GLN A 106 -3.15 44.34 -60.58
N TRP A 107 -2.68 45.48 -60.07
CA TRP A 107 -1.32 45.63 -59.56
C TRP A 107 -1.03 44.70 -58.39
N TRP A 108 -1.99 44.47 -57.49
CA TRP A 108 -1.83 43.52 -56.39
C TRP A 108 -1.70 42.08 -56.90
N LYS A 109 -2.49 41.69 -57.90
CA LYS A 109 -2.37 40.37 -58.53
C LYS A 109 -1.00 40.17 -59.18
N LEU A 110 -0.51 41.17 -59.92
CA LEU A 110 0.84 41.14 -60.50
C LEU A 110 1.91 41.07 -59.41
N TYR A 111 1.86 41.97 -58.43
CA TYR A 111 2.78 42.01 -57.30
C TYR A 111 2.81 40.68 -56.53
N SER A 112 1.66 40.06 -56.26
CA SER A 112 1.58 38.77 -55.57
C SER A 112 2.20 37.60 -56.36
N LYS A 113 2.26 37.69 -57.70
CA LYS A 113 2.97 36.72 -58.55
C LYS A 113 4.48 36.98 -58.61
N VAL A 114 4.90 38.25 -58.54
CA VAL A 114 6.31 38.65 -58.60
C VAL A 114 7.01 38.53 -57.24
N LYS A 115 6.33 38.86 -56.13
CA LYS A 115 6.89 38.86 -54.78
C LYS A 115 7.56 37.54 -54.37
N PRO A 116 7.01 36.33 -54.65
CA PRO A 116 7.68 35.08 -54.35
C PRO A 116 8.99 34.86 -55.11
N LEU A 117 9.20 35.54 -56.25
CA LEU A 117 10.43 35.48 -57.04
C LEU A 117 11.56 36.31 -56.39
N LEU A 118 11.21 37.28 -55.53
CA LEU A 118 12.14 38.06 -54.71
C LEU A 118 12.41 37.33 -53.38
N SER A 119 12.94 36.11 -53.47
CA SER A 119 13.06 35.19 -52.33
C SER A 119 14.24 35.45 -51.40
N ILE A 120 15.19 36.30 -51.76
CA ILE A 120 16.48 36.43 -51.05
C ILE A 120 16.29 36.85 -49.59
N ALA A 121 15.53 37.91 -49.32
CA ALA A 121 15.24 38.34 -47.95
C ALA A 121 14.38 37.33 -47.17
N ARG A 122 13.46 36.64 -47.87
CA ARG A 122 12.61 35.61 -47.29
C ARG A 122 13.41 34.35 -46.93
N GLN A 123 14.40 33.99 -47.73
CA GLN A 123 15.32 32.89 -47.46
C GLN A 123 16.22 33.20 -46.27
N GLU A 124 16.64 34.46 -46.09
CA GLU A 124 17.40 34.87 -44.92
C GLU A 124 16.55 34.83 -43.62
N GLU A 125 15.29 35.30 -43.67
CA GLU A 125 14.36 35.15 -42.55
C GLU A 125 14.02 33.68 -42.26
N GLU A 126 13.73 32.88 -43.28
CA GLU A 126 13.48 31.44 -43.15
C GLU A 126 14.71 30.72 -42.59
N MET A 127 15.93 31.11 -42.99
CA MET A 127 17.17 30.58 -42.41
C MET A 127 17.32 30.97 -40.94
N LYS A 128 17.05 32.23 -40.55
CA LYS A 128 17.08 32.65 -39.14
C LYS A 128 16.06 31.90 -38.29
N GLU A 129 14.86 31.67 -38.82
CA GLU A 129 13.83 30.90 -38.13
C GLU A 129 14.22 29.42 -38.01
N GLN A 130 14.78 28.83 -39.08
CA GLN A 130 15.33 27.46 -39.04
C GLN A 130 16.51 27.35 -38.07
N LEU A 131 17.38 28.35 -37.98
CA LEU A 131 18.47 28.39 -36.99
C LEU A 131 17.91 28.43 -35.56
N LYS A 132 16.91 29.28 -35.27
CA LYS A 132 16.23 29.30 -33.96
C LYS A 132 15.57 27.96 -33.63
N GLN A 133 14.89 27.35 -34.59
CA GLN A 133 14.28 26.03 -34.41
C GLN A 133 15.34 24.94 -34.19
N MET A 134 16.47 25.00 -34.91
CA MET A 134 17.59 24.10 -34.74
C MET A 134 18.23 24.27 -33.36
N ASP A 135 18.42 25.49 -32.87
CA ASP A 135 18.97 25.75 -31.55
C ASP A 135 18.04 25.24 -30.45
N LYS A 136 16.73 25.46 -30.58
CA LYS A 136 15.73 24.88 -29.68
C LYS A 136 15.76 23.35 -29.70
N MET A 137 15.83 22.75 -30.90
CA MET A 137 15.95 21.29 -31.05
C MET A 137 17.24 20.75 -30.45
N LYS A 138 18.36 21.48 -30.54
CA LYS A 138 19.62 21.12 -29.89
C LYS A 138 19.51 21.17 -28.37
N GLU A 139 18.86 22.19 -27.81
CA GLU A 139 18.62 22.25 -26.36
C GLU A 139 17.73 21.11 -25.87
N ASP A 140 16.66 20.81 -26.60
CA ASP A 140 15.76 19.71 -26.24
C ASP A 140 16.44 18.34 -26.43
N LEU A 141 17.25 18.17 -27.49
CA LEU A 141 18.08 16.98 -27.70
C LEU A 141 19.07 16.81 -26.53
N ALA A 142 19.78 17.86 -26.14
CA ALA A 142 20.72 17.82 -25.02
C ALA A 142 20.05 17.45 -23.69
N LYS A 143 18.82 17.93 -23.44
CA LYS A 143 18.02 17.51 -22.28
C LYS A 143 17.66 16.03 -22.35
N THR A 144 17.18 15.56 -23.51
CA THR A 144 16.85 14.14 -23.68
C THR A 144 18.08 13.23 -23.60
N GLU A 145 19.24 13.67 -24.07
CA GLU A 145 20.50 12.93 -23.94
C GLU A 145 20.95 12.83 -22.49
N ARG A 146 20.77 13.88 -21.67
CA ARG A 146 21.03 13.82 -20.23
C ARG A 146 20.11 12.81 -19.54
N ILE A 147 18.80 12.88 -19.79
CA ILE A 147 17.84 11.93 -19.23
C ILE A 147 18.17 10.50 -19.68
N LYS A 148 18.55 10.32 -20.96
CA LYS A 148 18.97 9.03 -21.49
C LYS A 148 20.20 8.50 -20.75
N LYS A 149 21.23 9.32 -20.52
CA LYS A 149 22.41 8.93 -19.75
C LYS A 149 22.07 8.56 -18.31
N GLU A 150 21.23 9.34 -17.63
CA GLU A 150 20.76 9.04 -16.27
C GLU A 150 20.02 7.69 -16.23
N LEU A 151 19.17 7.40 -17.22
CA LEU A 151 18.47 6.12 -17.34
C LEU A 151 19.41 4.95 -17.73
N GLU A 152 20.46 5.21 -18.50
CA GLU A 152 21.49 4.22 -18.83
C GLU A 152 22.31 3.87 -17.57
N GLU A 153 22.72 4.85 -16.76
CA GLU A 153 23.39 4.64 -15.47
C GLU A 153 22.50 3.88 -14.47
N GLN A 154 21.20 4.20 -14.43
CA GLN A 154 20.22 3.44 -13.64
C GLN A 154 20.07 2.00 -14.14
N ASN A 155 20.10 1.76 -15.46
CA ASN A 155 20.07 0.40 -15.99
C ASN A 155 21.34 -0.39 -15.64
N VAL A 156 22.52 0.25 -15.65
CA VAL A 156 23.77 -0.39 -15.25
C VAL A 156 23.70 -0.81 -13.78
N THR A 157 23.28 0.07 -12.89
CA THR A 157 23.13 -0.25 -11.46
C THR A 157 22.08 -1.34 -11.21
N LEU A 158 20.98 -1.38 -11.96
CA LEU A 158 20.01 -2.48 -11.89
C LEU A 158 20.58 -3.81 -12.42
N LEU A 159 21.43 -3.76 -13.45
CA LEU A 159 22.13 -4.93 -13.97
C LEU A 159 23.14 -5.49 -12.96
N GLU A 160 23.88 -4.62 -12.27
CA GLU A 160 24.78 -5.01 -11.17
C GLU A 160 23.99 -5.67 -10.04
N GLN A 161 22.90 -5.05 -9.57
CA GLN A 161 22.03 -5.64 -8.55
C GLN A 161 21.45 -7.00 -8.97
N LYS A 162 21.09 -7.16 -10.25
CA LYS A 162 20.64 -8.43 -10.80
C LYS A 162 21.75 -9.48 -10.77
N ASN A 163 22.98 -9.10 -11.13
CA ASN A 163 24.12 -10.02 -11.12
C ASN A 163 24.49 -10.42 -9.69
N ASP A 164 24.45 -9.50 -8.73
CA ASP A 164 24.66 -9.80 -7.32
C ASP A 164 23.61 -10.79 -6.79
N LEU A 165 22.33 -10.58 -7.15
CA LEU A 165 21.26 -11.53 -6.83
C LEU A 165 21.49 -12.90 -7.48
N PHE A 166 21.99 -12.94 -8.71
CA PHE A 166 22.32 -14.20 -9.38
C PHE A 166 23.46 -14.93 -8.65
N LEU A 167 24.50 -14.21 -8.22
CA LEU A 167 25.60 -14.77 -7.44
C LEU A 167 25.13 -15.31 -6.07
N GLN A 168 24.21 -14.59 -5.41
CA GLN A 168 23.56 -15.05 -4.18
C GLN A 168 22.72 -16.31 -4.42
N LEU A 169 22.04 -16.40 -5.56
CA LEU A 169 21.25 -17.57 -5.92
C LEU A 169 22.15 -18.79 -6.17
N GLN A 170 23.27 -18.59 -6.87
CA GLN A 170 24.24 -19.66 -7.12
C GLN A 170 24.93 -20.16 -5.84
N THR A 171 25.29 -19.25 -4.93
CA THR A 171 25.82 -19.65 -3.61
C THR A 171 24.79 -20.39 -2.75
N LEU A 172 23.50 -20.06 -2.89
CA LEU A 172 22.43 -20.83 -2.25
C LEU A 172 22.24 -22.20 -2.90
N GLU A 173 22.34 -22.32 -4.22
CA GLU A 173 22.32 -23.61 -4.93
C GLU A 173 23.48 -24.52 -4.50
N ASP A 174 24.70 -23.99 -4.45
CA ASP A 174 25.88 -24.73 -3.97
C ASP A 174 25.70 -25.18 -2.51
N SER A 175 25.22 -24.28 -1.64
CA SER A 175 24.90 -24.62 -0.26
C SER A 175 23.77 -25.65 -0.15
N MET A 176 22.83 -25.68 -1.10
CA MET A 176 21.77 -26.68 -1.12
C MET A 176 22.34 -28.05 -1.52
N GLY A 177 23.23 -28.09 -2.52
CA GLY A 177 23.96 -29.29 -2.92
C GLY A 177 24.79 -29.88 -1.77
N ASP A 178 25.48 -29.04 -0.99
CA ASP A 178 26.20 -29.48 0.22
C ASP A 178 25.26 -30.11 1.27
N GLN A 179 24.05 -29.57 1.42
CA GLN A 179 23.04 -30.12 2.33
C GLN A 179 22.46 -31.44 1.80
N GLU A 180 22.22 -31.54 0.49
CA GLU A 180 21.78 -32.78 -0.17
C GLU A 180 22.80 -33.91 0.01
N GLU A 181 24.09 -33.64 -0.19
CA GLU A 181 25.16 -34.63 0.04
C GLU A 181 25.21 -35.06 1.52
N ARG A 182 24.95 -34.14 2.44
CA ARG A 182 24.88 -34.43 3.88
C ARG A 182 23.70 -35.31 4.23
N VAL A 183 22.54 -35.05 3.63
CA VAL A 183 21.33 -35.87 3.77
C VAL A 183 21.57 -37.27 3.19
N GLU A 184 22.21 -37.38 2.04
CA GLU A 184 22.54 -38.67 1.42
C GLU A 184 23.49 -39.50 2.30
N LYS A 185 24.52 -38.87 2.89
CA LYS A 185 25.40 -39.51 3.89
C LYS A 185 24.63 -40.00 5.11
N LEU A 186 23.69 -39.20 5.63
CA LEU A 186 22.85 -39.61 6.77
C LEU A 186 21.91 -40.77 6.40
N ILE A 187 21.38 -40.80 5.17
CA ILE A 187 20.58 -41.91 4.66
C ILE A 187 21.42 -43.19 4.57
N MET A 188 22.66 -43.12 4.07
CA MET A 188 23.57 -44.28 4.04
C MET A 188 23.91 -44.77 5.45
N GLN A 189 24.21 -43.87 6.39
CA GLN A 189 24.46 -44.25 7.79
C GLN A 189 23.23 -44.89 8.44
N LYS A 190 22.03 -44.39 8.14
CA LYS A 190 20.77 -44.99 8.61
C LYS A 190 20.62 -46.42 8.06
N ALA A 191 20.90 -46.64 6.78
CA ALA A 191 20.83 -47.97 6.16
C ALA A 191 21.84 -48.95 6.79
N ASP A 192 23.07 -48.50 7.08
CA ASP A 192 24.06 -49.30 7.81
C ASP A 192 23.59 -49.68 9.21
N PHE A 193 23.02 -48.73 9.97
CA PHE A 193 22.46 -49.03 11.29
C PHE A 193 21.25 -49.96 11.22
N GLU A 194 20.37 -49.82 10.23
CA GLU A 194 19.26 -50.75 10.01
C GLU A 194 19.77 -52.16 9.70
N SER A 195 20.86 -52.29 8.92
CA SER A 195 21.49 -53.59 8.65
C SER A 195 22.10 -54.21 9.92
N GLN A 196 22.78 -53.41 10.74
CA GLN A 196 23.35 -53.88 12.02
C GLN A 196 22.28 -54.29 13.01
N ILE A 197 21.17 -53.55 13.10
CA ILE A 197 20.01 -53.94 13.92
C ILE A 197 19.47 -55.29 13.45
N LYS A 198 19.36 -55.50 12.14
CA LYS A 198 18.89 -56.78 11.58
C LYS A 198 19.81 -57.96 11.90
N GLU A 199 21.13 -57.78 11.79
CA GLU A 199 22.10 -58.81 12.21
C GLU A 199 22.00 -59.12 13.71
N LEU A 200 21.75 -58.10 14.54
CA LEU A 200 21.56 -58.29 15.98
C LEU A 200 20.23 -58.99 16.29
N GLU A 201 19.17 -58.71 15.55
CA GLU A 201 17.89 -59.41 15.64
C GLU A 201 18.03 -60.89 15.24
N GLU A 202 18.74 -61.20 14.15
CA GLU A 202 19.01 -62.59 13.74
C GLU A 202 19.87 -63.33 14.77
N ARG A 203 20.90 -62.69 15.33
CA ARG A 203 21.71 -63.28 16.41
C ARG A 203 20.91 -63.54 17.68
N LEU A 204 19.98 -62.65 18.02
CA LEU A 204 19.11 -62.84 19.17
C LEU A 204 18.21 -64.07 18.94
N LEU A 205 17.70 -64.24 17.72
CA LEU A 205 16.86 -65.36 17.33
C LEU A 205 17.64 -66.69 17.38
N ASP A 206 18.89 -66.70 16.91
CA ASP A 206 19.78 -67.86 17.00
C ASP A 206 20.09 -68.25 18.47
N GLU A 207 20.27 -67.26 19.36
CA GLU A 207 20.44 -67.48 20.81
C GLU A 207 19.15 -68.01 21.46
N GLU A 208 17.98 -67.51 21.07
CA GLU A 208 16.68 -68.00 21.53
C GLU A 208 16.45 -69.46 21.11
N ASP A 209 16.80 -69.81 19.87
CA ASP A 209 16.72 -71.19 19.37
C ASP A 209 17.72 -72.11 20.08
N ALA A 210 18.96 -71.65 20.32
CA ALA A 210 19.96 -72.39 21.08
C ALA A 210 19.53 -72.63 22.54
N ALA A 211 18.88 -71.65 23.17
CA ALA A 211 18.30 -71.78 24.50
C ALA A 211 17.14 -72.79 24.51
N ALA A 212 16.28 -72.80 23.48
CA ALA A 212 15.21 -73.78 23.33
C ALA A 212 15.75 -75.21 23.14
N ASP A 213 16.82 -75.37 22.36
CA ASP A 213 17.50 -76.65 22.16
C ASP A 213 18.15 -77.17 23.46
N LEU A 214 18.78 -76.29 24.24
CA LEU A 214 19.33 -76.63 25.56
C LEU A 214 18.23 -77.06 26.54
N GLU A 215 17.08 -76.39 26.54
CA GLU A 215 15.90 -76.77 27.33
C GLU A 215 15.36 -78.14 26.88
N GLY A 216 15.39 -78.44 25.58
CA GLY A 216 15.04 -79.74 25.01
C GLY A 216 15.99 -80.87 25.44
N ILE A 217 17.31 -80.62 25.41
CA ILE A 217 18.33 -81.57 25.88
C ILE A 217 18.18 -81.84 27.37
N LYS A 218 17.91 -80.80 28.18
CA LYS A 218 17.67 -80.93 29.62
C LYS A 218 16.50 -81.87 29.92
N LYS A 219 15.35 -81.69 29.25
CA LYS A 219 14.18 -82.59 29.41
C LYS A 219 14.49 -84.03 29.03
N LYS A 220 15.33 -84.24 28.02
CA LYS A 220 15.76 -85.57 27.58
C LYS A 220 16.66 -86.25 28.62
N MET A 221 17.61 -85.52 29.18
CA MET A 221 18.47 -86.00 30.27
C MET A 221 17.68 -86.29 31.55
N GLU A 222 16.66 -85.51 31.86
CA GLU A 222 15.74 -85.78 32.98
C GLU A 222 14.94 -87.07 32.76
N ALA A 223 14.47 -87.32 31.53
CA ALA A 223 13.78 -88.56 31.17
C ALA A 223 14.71 -89.79 31.23
N ASP A 224 15.95 -89.67 30.75
CA ASP A 224 16.95 -90.74 30.84
C ASP A 224 17.33 -91.05 32.30
N ASN A 225 17.44 -90.04 33.15
CA ASN A 225 17.63 -90.22 34.60
C ASN A 225 16.45 -90.96 35.26
N ALA A 226 15.22 -90.67 34.84
CA ALA A 226 14.04 -91.37 35.33
C ALA A 226 14.01 -92.85 34.90
N ASN A 227 14.43 -93.14 33.66
CA ASN A 227 14.55 -94.51 33.15
C ASN A 227 15.66 -95.29 33.86
N LEU A 228 16.82 -94.68 34.10
CA LEU A 228 17.90 -95.32 34.85
C LEU A 228 17.52 -95.63 36.30
N LYS A 229 16.71 -94.76 36.95
CA LYS A 229 16.14 -95.06 38.27
C LYS A 229 15.17 -96.26 38.25
N LYS A 230 14.43 -96.44 37.16
CA LYS A 230 13.54 -97.59 36.97
C LYS A 230 14.34 -98.88 36.75
N ASP A 231 15.40 -98.82 35.95
CA ASP A 231 16.29 -99.97 35.70
C ASP A 231 17.01 -100.41 36.98
N ILE A 232 17.38 -99.49 37.87
CA ILE A 232 17.94 -99.82 39.19
C ILE A 232 16.91 -100.59 40.04
N GLY A 233 15.64 -100.16 40.06
CA GLY A 233 14.58 -100.87 40.77
C GLY A 233 14.28 -102.27 40.21
N ASP A 234 14.38 -102.44 38.89
CA ASP A 234 14.20 -103.75 38.24
C ASP A 234 15.41 -104.68 38.50
N LEU A 235 16.63 -104.12 38.63
CA LEU A 235 17.84 -104.85 39.02
C LEU A 235 17.83 -105.27 40.49
N GLU A 236 17.29 -104.46 41.40
CA GLU A 236 17.11 -104.82 42.81
C GLU A 236 16.09 -105.97 42.98
N ASN A 237 15.01 -105.96 42.19
CA ASN A 237 14.02 -107.04 42.18
C ASN A 237 14.57 -108.36 41.60
N THR A 238 15.50 -108.29 40.65
CA THR A 238 16.16 -109.49 40.11
C THR A 238 17.25 -110.03 41.04
N LEU A 239 17.93 -109.17 41.81
CA LEU A 239 18.89 -109.58 42.84
C LEU A 239 18.19 -110.35 43.98
N GLN A 240 17.02 -109.89 44.43
CA GLN A 240 16.24 -110.57 45.47
C GLN A 240 15.72 -111.95 45.03
N LYS A 241 15.45 -112.13 43.73
CA LYS A 241 15.05 -113.43 43.15
C LYS A 241 16.24 -114.39 43.00
N ALA A 242 17.40 -113.87 42.64
CA ALA A 242 18.64 -114.66 42.50
C ALA A 242 19.16 -115.17 43.87
N GLU A 243 18.95 -114.43 44.95
CA GLU A 243 19.31 -114.88 46.31
C GLU A 243 18.41 -116.02 46.83
N GLN A 244 17.14 -116.08 46.39
CA GLN A 244 16.23 -117.20 46.72
C GLN A 244 16.55 -118.48 45.93
N ASP A 245 16.99 -118.37 44.67
CA ASP A 245 17.38 -119.53 43.84
C ASP A 245 18.74 -120.13 44.22
N LYS A 246 19.65 -119.33 44.79
CA LYS A 246 20.96 -119.79 45.29
C LYS A 246 20.82 -120.79 46.45
N ALA A 247 19.91 -120.54 47.39
CA ALA A 247 19.66 -121.42 48.54
C ALA A 247 19.06 -122.79 48.14
N HIS A 248 18.39 -122.87 46.98
CA HIS A 248 17.79 -124.12 46.48
C HIS A 248 18.79 -124.96 45.64
N LYS A 249 19.76 -124.30 45.00
CA LYS A 249 20.80 -124.93 44.15
C LYS A 249 21.98 -125.49 44.96
N ASP A 250 22.32 -124.90 46.11
CA ASP A 250 23.41 -125.40 46.99
C ASP A 250 23.09 -126.76 47.65
N ASN A 251 21.81 -127.12 47.82
CA ASN A 251 21.38 -128.45 48.32
C ASN A 251 21.30 -129.55 47.24
N GLN A 252 21.30 -129.21 45.94
CA GLN A 252 21.30 -130.19 44.83
C GLN A 252 22.69 -130.49 44.27
N ILE A 253 23.68 -129.61 44.51
CA ILE A 253 25.07 -129.76 44.03
C ILE A 253 25.88 -130.77 44.86
N SER A 254 25.44 -131.11 46.09
CA SER A 254 26.08 -132.14 46.92
C SER A 254 25.71 -133.60 46.53
N THR A 255 24.74 -133.82 45.65
CA THR A 255 24.21 -135.17 45.35
C THR A 255 24.40 -135.60 43.89
N LEU A 256 24.82 -134.69 42.99
CA LEU A 256 24.95 -134.96 41.54
C LEU A 256 26.37 -134.77 40.99
N GLN A 257 27.39 -134.74 41.86
CA GLN A 257 28.81 -134.82 41.49
C GLN A 257 29.33 -136.26 41.29
N GLY A 258 28.44 -137.27 41.30
CA GLY A 258 28.81 -138.69 41.31
C GLY A 258 28.57 -139.52 40.04
N GLU A 259 27.79 -139.10 39.04
CA GLU A 259 27.23 -140.10 38.11
C GLU A 259 27.45 -139.96 36.59
N ILE A 260 27.89 -138.85 35.99
CA ILE A 260 28.04 -138.84 34.50
C ILE A 260 29.38 -138.26 34.07
N SER A 261 30.41 -138.99 34.50
CA SER A 261 31.76 -139.05 33.93
C SER A 261 31.89 -140.18 32.89
N GLN A 262 30.82 -140.83 32.43
CA GLN A 262 30.93 -142.04 31.59
C GLN A 262 29.81 -142.23 30.56
N GLN A 263 29.36 -141.16 29.88
CA GLN A 263 28.62 -141.29 28.61
C GLN A 263 28.99 -140.15 27.65
N ASP A 264 30.20 -140.15 27.11
CA ASP A 264 30.59 -140.97 25.94
C ASP A 264 30.43 -140.20 24.62
N GLU A 265 31.50 -139.53 24.22
CA GLU A 265 32.41 -139.96 23.13
C GLU A 265 31.87 -140.61 21.83
N HIS A 266 30.56 -140.59 21.54
CA HIS A 266 30.02 -141.23 20.32
C HIS A 266 28.97 -140.45 19.52
N ILE A 267 28.98 -139.11 19.58
CA ILE A 267 28.35 -138.26 18.54
C ILE A 267 29.31 -137.09 18.22
N GLY A 268 30.39 -137.26 17.46
CA GLY A 268 30.54 -138.24 16.41
C GLY A 268 29.76 -137.84 15.16
N LYS A 269 30.33 -136.90 14.39
CA LYS A 269 30.42 -137.03 12.92
C LYS A 269 29.14 -136.93 12.06
N LEU A 270 28.03 -136.34 12.51
CA LEU A 270 26.91 -135.98 11.63
C LEU A 270 26.39 -134.56 11.86
N ASN A 271 27.18 -133.55 11.48
CA ASN A 271 26.65 -132.37 10.78
C ASN A 271 27.75 -131.55 10.07
N LYS A 272 28.71 -132.27 9.47
CA LYS A 272 29.61 -131.77 8.43
C LYS A 272 28.96 -131.76 7.02
N GLU A 273 27.63 -131.83 6.94
CA GLU A 273 26.81 -131.62 5.72
C GLU A 273 25.83 -130.45 5.87
N LYS A 274 26.23 -129.40 6.61
CA LYS A 274 25.79 -128.03 6.32
C LYS A 274 26.95 -127.14 5.81
N LYS A 275 28.01 -127.77 5.28
CA LYS A 275 28.51 -127.43 3.94
C LYS A 275 27.34 -127.74 2.99
N ALA A 276 26.77 -126.84 2.20
CA ALA A 276 27.42 -126.40 0.98
C ALA A 276 26.56 -125.36 0.21
N LEU A 277 25.81 -124.50 0.90
CA LEU A 277 24.91 -123.55 0.20
C LEU A 277 25.13 -122.06 0.46
N GLU A 278 25.86 -121.63 1.50
CA GLU A 278 26.00 -120.18 1.76
C GLU A 278 27.42 -119.63 1.53
N GLU A 279 28.41 -120.52 1.32
CA GLU A 279 29.74 -120.14 0.80
C GLU A 279 29.78 -120.00 -0.74
N ALA A 280 28.67 -120.23 -1.45
CA ALA A 280 28.58 -119.95 -2.89
C ALA A 280 28.36 -118.47 -3.23
N ASN A 281 28.03 -117.62 -2.24
CA ASN A 281 27.57 -116.25 -2.52
C ASN A 281 28.50 -115.13 -2.04
N LYS A 282 29.61 -115.43 -1.35
CA LYS A 282 30.49 -114.38 -0.79
C LYS A 282 31.92 -114.39 -1.31
N LYS A 283 32.35 -115.44 -2.02
CA LYS A 283 33.67 -115.51 -2.67
C LYS A 283 33.69 -115.11 -4.15
N THR A 284 32.52 -114.83 -4.73
CA THR A 284 32.38 -114.33 -6.11
C THR A 284 32.18 -112.81 -6.15
N SER A 285 31.93 -112.17 -5.01
CA SER A 285 31.71 -110.71 -4.91
C SER A 285 33.01 -109.92 -4.73
N ASP A 286 33.97 -110.45 -3.95
CA ASP A 286 35.12 -109.63 -3.53
C ASP A 286 36.33 -109.72 -4.47
N SER A 287 36.29 -110.63 -5.46
CA SER A 287 37.32 -110.71 -6.52
C SER A 287 36.92 -110.01 -7.82
N LEU A 288 35.69 -109.47 -7.94
CA LEU A 288 35.27 -108.65 -9.10
C LEU A 288 35.47 -107.15 -8.83
N GLN A 289 35.46 -106.73 -7.56
CA GLN A 289 35.64 -105.32 -7.19
C GLN A 289 37.07 -104.79 -7.38
N ALA A 290 38.08 -105.68 -7.41
CA ALA A 290 39.47 -105.27 -7.58
C ALA A 290 39.92 -105.07 -9.04
N GLU A 291 39.11 -105.52 -10.03
CA GLU A 291 39.35 -105.24 -11.46
C GLU A 291 38.38 -104.21 -12.06
N GLU A 292 37.29 -103.83 -11.38
CA GLU A 292 36.46 -102.68 -11.76
C GLU A 292 37.11 -101.32 -11.43
N ASP A 293 38.04 -101.26 -10.48
CA ASP A 293 38.71 -100.01 -10.10
C ASP A 293 39.85 -99.59 -11.05
N LYS A 294 40.29 -100.45 -11.98
CA LYS A 294 41.21 -100.06 -13.06
C LYS A 294 40.51 -99.65 -14.36
N CYS A 295 39.26 -100.05 -14.58
CA CYS A 295 38.48 -99.63 -15.76
C CYS A 295 37.76 -98.27 -15.54
N ASN A 296 37.39 -97.94 -14.29
CA ASN A 296 36.74 -96.68 -13.94
C ASN A 296 37.66 -95.44 -13.95
N HIS A 297 38.98 -95.62 -13.95
CA HIS A 297 39.93 -94.50 -14.10
C HIS A 297 40.12 -94.07 -15.58
N LEU A 298 39.94 -94.99 -16.54
CA LEU A 298 40.11 -94.69 -17.97
C LEU A 298 38.84 -94.13 -18.63
N ASN A 299 37.63 -94.49 -18.17
CA ASN A 299 36.38 -93.85 -18.65
C ASN A 299 36.19 -92.41 -18.10
N LYS A 300 36.76 -92.07 -16.94
CA LYS A 300 36.76 -90.69 -16.41
C LYS A 300 37.72 -89.76 -17.15
N LEU A 301 38.77 -90.29 -17.80
CA LEU A 301 39.71 -89.49 -18.59
C LEU A 301 39.18 -89.21 -20.02
N LYS A 302 38.32 -90.07 -20.56
CA LYS A 302 37.64 -89.87 -21.84
C LYS A 302 36.53 -88.80 -21.77
N ALA A 303 35.69 -88.84 -20.72
CA ALA A 303 34.64 -87.83 -20.51
C ALA A 303 35.19 -86.41 -20.25
N LYS A 304 36.40 -86.28 -19.67
CA LYS A 304 37.06 -84.98 -19.46
C LYS A 304 37.75 -84.41 -20.71
N LEU A 305 38.05 -85.24 -21.72
CA LEU A 305 38.63 -84.78 -22.99
C LEU A 305 37.58 -84.48 -24.05
N GLU A 306 36.39 -85.10 -24.00
CA GLU A 306 35.24 -84.73 -24.84
C GLU A 306 34.58 -83.42 -24.36
N GLN A 307 34.51 -83.18 -23.04
CA GLN A 307 34.00 -81.90 -22.48
C GLN A 307 34.94 -80.69 -22.73
N ALA A 308 36.25 -80.92 -22.82
CA ALA A 308 37.22 -79.88 -23.17
C ALA A 308 37.28 -79.59 -24.69
N LEU A 309 36.78 -80.50 -25.53
CA LEU A 309 36.66 -80.29 -26.97
C LEU A 309 35.40 -79.49 -27.31
N ASP A 310 34.26 -79.81 -26.68
CA ASP A 310 33.02 -79.04 -26.81
C ASP A 310 33.18 -77.62 -26.24
N GLU A 311 33.92 -77.42 -25.14
CA GLU A 311 34.22 -76.07 -24.61
C GLU A 311 35.19 -75.26 -25.49
N LEU A 312 36.01 -75.91 -26.34
CA LEU A 312 36.89 -75.22 -27.30
C LEU A 312 36.19 -74.92 -28.64
N GLU A 313 35.24 -75.76 -29.08
CA GLU A 313 34.40 -75.49 -30.25
C GLU A 313 33.35 -74.38 -29.95
N ASP A 314 32.75 -74.37 -28.76
CA ASP A 314 31.80 -73.32 -28.35
C ASP A 314 32.50 -71.97 -28.05
N ASN A 315 33.75 -71.99 -27.58
CA ASN A 315 34.56 -70.78 -27.45
C ASN A 315 35.04 -70.24 -28.80
N LEU A 316 35.37 -71.08 -29.78
CA LEU A 316 35.77 -70.66 -31.14
C LEU A 316 34.59 -70.11 -31.97
N GLU A 317 33.36 -70.59 -31.74
CA GLU A 317 32.16 -70.10 -32.41
C GLU A 317 31.60 -68.82 -31.76
N ARG A 318 31.77 -68.64 -30.45
CA ARG A 318 31.55 -67.35 -29.74
C ARG A 318 32.60 -66.31 -30.10
N GLU A 319 33.88 -66.68 -30.28
CA GLU A 319 34.94 -65.76 -30.70
C GLU A 319 34.72 -65.24 -32.13
N LYS A 320 34.20 -66.06 -33.06
CA LYS A 320 33.87 -65.62 -34.43
C LYS A 320 32.65 -64.69 -34.49
N LYS A 321 31.69 -64.83 -33.58
CA LYS A 321 30.50 -63.96 -33.48
C LYS A 321 30.84 -62.62 -32.80
N VAL A 322 31.62 -62.65 -31.72
CA VAL A 322 32.12 -61.45 -31.02
C VAL A 322 33.12 -60.68 -31.89
N ARG A 323 33.97 -61.34 -32.69
CA ARG A 323 34.87 -60.65 -33.64
C ARG A 323 34.14 -59.96 -34.80
N GLY A 324 33.01 -60.51 -35.27
CA GLY A 324 32.15 -59.87 -36.27
C GLY A 324 31.37 -58.66 -35.74
N ASP A 325 30.94 -58.72 -34.48
CA ASP A 325 30.29 -57.59 -33.79
C ASP A 325 31.29 -56.53 -33.36
N VAL A 326 32.53 -56.92 -32.99
CA VAL A 326 33.65 -56.01 -32.71
C VAL A 326 34.19 -55.36 -33.99
N GLU A 327 34.23 -56.02 -35.15
CA GLU A 327 34.60 -55.37 -36.42
C GLU A 327 33.52 -54.42 -36.97
N LYS A 328 32.22 -54.68 -36.71
CA LYS A 328 31.12 -53.74 -37.00
C LYS A 328 31.07 -52.57 -36.03
N ALA A 329 31.28 -52.80 -34.73
CA ALA A 329 31.41 -51.76 -33.72
C ALA A 329 32.68 -50.93 -33.94
N LYS A 330 33.79 -51.54 -34.36
CA LYS A 330 35.02 -50.83 -34.73
C LYS A 330 34.85 -49.97 -35.97
N ARG A 331 34.15 -50.42 -37.03
CA ARG A 331 33.85 -49.54 -38.19
C ARG A 331 32.90 -48.39 -37.85
N LYS A 332 31.96 -48.60 -36.91
CA LYS A 332 31.05 -47.56 -36.44
C LYS A 332 31.77 -46.56 -35.53
N VAL A 333 32.61 -47.04 -34.61
CA VAL A 333 33.46 -46.22 -33.74
C VAL A 333 34.59 -45.54 -34.51
N GLU A 334 35.15 -46.12 -35.57
CA GLU A 334 36.13 -45.44 -36.45
C GLU A 334 35.47 -44.37 -37.33
N GLN A 335 34.20 -44.56 -37.74
CA GLN A 335 33.43 -43.54 -38.46
C GLN A 335 32.96 -42.40 -37.53
N ASP A 336 32.54 -42.73 -36.30
CA ASP A 336 32.18 -41.76 -35.26
C ASP A 336 33.43 -41.06 -34.69
N LEU A 337 34.58 -41.75 -34.61
CA LEU A 337 35.88 -41.16 -34.25
C LEU A 337 36.38 -40.20 -35.34
N LYS A 338 36.13 -40.51 -36.62
CA LYS A 338 36.48 -39.61 -37.72
C LYS A 338 35.57 -38.39 -37.81
N SER A 339 34.26 -38.53 -37.55
CA SER A 339 33.36 -37.38 -37.46
C SER A 339 33.58 -36.54 -36.20
N THR A 340 33.99 -37.16 -35.09
CA THR A 340 34.36 -36.42 -33.87
C THR A 340 35.75 -35.79 -33.99
N GLN A 341 36.68 -36.36 -34.75
CA GLN A 341 37.96 -35.71 -35.10
C GLN A 341 37.74 -34.52 -36.05
N GLU A 342 36.87 -34.63 -37.06
CA GLU A 342 36.50 -33.50 -37.92
C GLU A 342 35.75 -32.40 -37.14
N ASN A 343 34.84 -32.76 -36.22
CA ASN A 343 34.18 -31.80 -35.32
C ASN A 343 35.14 -31.17 -34.30
N VAL A 344 36.14 -31.91 -33.81
CA VAL A 344 37.17 -31.37 -32.90
C VAL A 344 38.14 -30.47 -33.65
N GLU A 345 38.52 -30.77 -34.88
CA GLU A 345 39.33 -29.88 -35.73
C GLU A 345 38.56 -28.59 -36.10
N ASP A 346 37.26 -28.68 -36.39
CA ASP A 346 36.41 -27.49 -36.59
C ASP A 346 36.20 -26.69 -35.29
N LEU A 347 36.02 -27.36 -34.14
CA LEU A 347 35.95 -26.70 -32.83
C LEU A 347 37.30 -26.10 -32.39
N GLU A 348 38.43 -26.70 -32.75
CA GLU A 348 39.76 -26.13 -32.53
C GLU A 348 40.02 -24.93 -33.45
N ARG A 349 39.47 -24.94 -34.67
CA ARG A 349 39.51 -23.77 -35.58
C ARG A 349 38.66 -22.63 -35.04
N VAL A 350 37.43 -22.92 -34.58
CA VAL A 350 36.54 -21.94 -33.93
C VAL A 350 37.14 -21.45 -32.61
N LYS A 351 37.78 -22.32 -31.83
CA LYS A 351 38.49 -21.95 -30.60
C LYS A 351 39.68 -21.02 -30.90
N ARG A 352 40.48 -21.29 -31.94
CA ARG A 352 41.56 -20.38 -32.35
C ARG A 352 41.04 -19.03 -32.86
N GLU A 353 39.95 -19.00 -33.63
CA GLU A 353 39.30 -17.75 -34.06
C GLU A 353 38.70 -16.97 -32.88
N LEU A 354 38.15 -17.66 -31.87
CA LEU A 354 37.65 -17.05 -30.64
C LEU A 354 38.79 -16.58 -29.73
N GLU A 355 39.88 -17.33 -29.59
CA GLU A 355 41.07 -16.92 -28.83
C GLU A 355 41.79 -15.72 -29.48
N GLU A 356 41.81 -15.64 -30.82
CA GLU A 356 42.37 -14.50 -31.55
C GLU A 356 41.44 -13.26 -31.47
N ASN A 357 40.12 -13.46 -31.45
CA ASN A 357 39.14 -12.40 -31.17
C ASN A 357 39.19 -11.92 -29.72
N VAL A 358 39.37 -12.82 -28.75
CA VAL A 358 39.55 -12.48 -27.34
C VAL A 358 40.86 -11.71 -27.16
N ARG A 359 41.97 -12.12 -27.79
CA ARG A 359 43.21 -11.32 -27.78
C ARG A 359 43.06 -9.94 -28.42
N ARG A 360 42.31 -9.81 -29.52
CA ARG A 360 41.98 -8.50 -30.11
C ARG A 360 41.13 -7.66 -29.16
N LYS A 361 40.16 -8.27 -28.48
CA LYS A 361 39.31 -7.60 -27.49
C LYS A 361 40.07 -7.22 -26.22
N GLU A 362 41.00 -8.04 -25.76
CA GLU A 362 41.91 -7.74 -24.64
C GLU A 362 42.88 -6.61 -24.98
N ALA A 363 43.38 -6.54 -26.22
CA ALA A 363 44.19 -5.42 -26.70
C ALA A 363 43.37 -4.12 -26.85
N GLU A 364 42.10 -4.21 -27.30
CA GLU A 364 41.16 -3.08 -27.30
C GLU A 364 40.81 -2.61 -25.88
N ILE A 365 40.59 -3.53 -24.94
CA ILE A 365 40.29 -3.22 -23.54
C ILE A 365 41.52 -2.59 -22.85
N SER A 366 42.73 -3.08 -23.12
CA SER A 366 43.97 -2.46 -22.62
C SER A 366 44.17 -1.04 -23.17
N SER A 367 43.89 -0.82 -24.46
CA SER A 367 43.89 0.49 -25.11
C SER A 367 42.82 1.44 -24.55
N LEU A 368 41.62 0.93 -24.28
CA LEU A 368 40.53 1.69 -23.67
C LEU A 368 40.80 1.99 -22.20
N ASN A 369 41.45 1.11 -21.45
CA ASN A 369 41.86 1.35 -20.06
C ASN A 369 42.97 2.40 -19.98
N SER A 370 43.94 2.40 -20.90
CA SER A 370 44.93 3.49 -21.00
C SER A 370 44.25 4.82 -21.34
N LYS A 371 43.25 4.84 -22.23
CA LYS A 371 42.46 6.05 -22.51
C LYS A 371 41.58 6.47 -21.32
N LEU A 372 41.07 5.52 -20.55
CA LEU A 372 40.29 5.79 -19.34
C LEU A 372 41.17 6.39 -18.25
N GLU A 373 42.42 5.92 -18.09
CA GLU A 373 43.41 6.54 -17.19
C GLU A 373 43.80 7.95 -17.65
N ASP A 374 44.00 8.17 -18.95
CA ASP A 374 44.26 9.50 -19.50
C ASP A 374 43.07 10.45 -19.32
N GLU A 375 41.84 9.97 -19.52
CA GLU A 375 40.62 10.75 -19.26
C GLU A 375 40.37 10.96 -17.77
N GLN A 376 40.67 10.01 -16.88
CA GLN A 376 40.59 10.20 -15.43
C GLN A 376 41.62 11.21 -14.92
N ASN A 377 42.82 11.23 -15.50
CA ASN A 377 43.83 12.24 -15.22
C ASN A 377 43.40 13.62 -15.74
N LEU A 378 42.77 13.69 -16.91
CA LEU A 378 42.20 14.92 -17.46
C LEU A 378 41.01 15.43 -16.65
N VAL A 379 40.11 14.54 -16.20
CA VAL A 379 38.99 14.85 -15.30
C VAL A 379 39.53 15.35 -13.95
N SER A 380 40.59 14.77 -13.43
CA SER A 380 41.24 15.23 -12.19
C SER A 380 41.88 16.61 -12.33
N GLN A 381 42.49 16.91 -13.49
CA GLN A 381 42.99 18.25 -13.81
C GLN A 381 41.86 19.26 -14.02
N LEU A 382 40.79 18.87 -14.71
CA LEU A 382 39.61 19.70 -14.94
C LEU A 382 38.84 19.95 -13.64
N GLN A 383 38.77 19.00 -12.71
CA GLN A 383 38.18 19.20 -11.38
C GLN A 383 38.98 20.18 -10.52
N ARG A 384 40.32 20.18 -10.62
CA ARG A 384 41.15 21.23 -9.99
C ARG A 384 40.89 22.60 -10.63
N LYS A 385 40.80 22.65 -11.96
CA LYS A 385 40.49 23.87 -12.71
C LYS A 385 39.09 24.40 -12.43
N ILE A 386 38.11 23.52 -12.24
CA ILE A 386 36.75 23.86 -11.82
C ILE A 386 36.77 24.41 -10.40
N LYS A 387 37.55 23.83 -9.46
CA LYS A 387 37.69 24.39 -8.11
C LYS A 387 38.39 25.76 -8.10
N GLU A 388 39.42 25.95 -8.91
CA GLU A 388 40.06 27.27 -9.08
C GLU A 388 39.12 28.29 -9.73
N LEU A 389 38.33 27.89 -10.72
CA LEU A 389 37.32 28.74 -11.35
C LEU A 389 36.12 28.99 -10.43
N GLN A 390 35.76 28.06 -9.55
CA GLN A 390 34.73 28.26 -8.52
C GLN A 390 35.20 29.24 -7.46
N ALA A 391 36.45 29.14 -6.98
CA ALA A 391 37.04 30.14 -6.09
C ALA A 391 37.15 31.52 -6.78
N ARG A 392 37.44 31.54 -8.09
CA ARG A 392 37.44 32.77 -8.90
C ARG A 392 36.04 33.36 -9.08
N ILE A 393 35.02 32.50 -9.22
CA ILE A 393 33.62 32.92 -9.30
C ILE A 393 33.16 33.46 -7.94
N GLU A 394 33.54 32.82 -6.82
CA GLU A 394 33.27 33.33 -5.47
C GLU A 394 33.97 34.67 -5.22
N GLU A 395 35.24 34.84 -5.61
CA GLU A 395 35.94 36.14 -5.57
C GLU A 395 35.25 37.19 -6.46
N LEU A 396 34.82 36.82 -7.67
CA LEU A 396 34.13 37.74 -8.58
C LEU A 396 32.69 38.03 -8.12
N GLU A 397 32.04 37.12 -7.40
CA GLU A 397 30.73 37.32 -6.78
C GLU A 397 30.87 38.22 -5.55
N GLU A 398 31.91 38.06 -4.73
CA GLU A 398 32.24 39.01 -3.66
C GLU A 398 32.61 40.40 -4.22
N GLU A 399 33.36 40.48 -5.31
CA GLU A 399 33.65 41.74 -6.01
C GLU A 399 32.37 42.35 -6.63
N LEU A 400 31.47 41.55 -7.20
CA LEU A 400 30.19 42.00 -7.75
C LEU A 400 29.22 42.45 -6.64
N GLU A 401 29.26 41.81 -5.48
CA GLU A 401 28.46 42.16 -4.30
C GLU A 401 29.03 43.41 -3.62
N ALA A 402 30.36 43.56 -3.60
CA ALA A 402 31.05 44.79 -3.22
C ALA A 402 30.74 45.93 -4.22
N GLU A 403 30.70 45.65 -5.53
CA GLU A 403 30.34 46.62 -6.58
C GLU A 403 28.85 46.98 -6.52
N ARG A 404 27.96 46.03 -6.19
CA ARG A 404 26.53 46.29 -5.94
C ARG A 404 26.32 47.13 -4.69
N ASN A 405 27.05 46.86 -3.61
CA ASN A 405 27.02 47.67 -2.39
C ASN A 405 27.64 49.06 -2.61
N ALA A 406 28.68 49.17 -3.43
CA ALA A 406 29.26 50.44 -3.85
C ALA A 406 28.31 51.21 -4.77
N ARG A 407 27.64 50.55 -5.73
CA ARG A 407 26.58 51.15 -6.56
C ARG A 407 25.38 51.58 -5.75
N ALA A 408 24.94 50.81 -4.76
CA ALA A 408 23.85 51.19 -3.87
C ALA A 408 24.24 52.39 -3.00
N LYS A 409 25.50 52.49 -2.55
CA LYS A 409 26.03 53.69 -1.86
C LYS A 409 26.14 54.89 -2.80
N VAL A 410 26.60 54.70 -4.04
CA VAL A 410 26.70 55.75 -5.05
C VAL A 410 25.31 56.20 -5.52
N GLU A 411 24.31 55.31 -5.62
CA GLU A 411 22.92 55.67 -5.89
C GLU A 411 22.28 56.40 -4.71
N LYS A 412 22.60 56.03 -3.47
CA LYS A 412 22.19 56.80 -2.28
C LYS A 412 22.83 58.17 -2.25
N GLN A 413 24.13 58.27 -2.49
CA GLN A 413 24.84 59.55 -2.59
C GLN A 413 24.39 60.37 -3.81
N ARG A 414 23.98 59.73 -4.91
CA ARG A 414 23.44 60.41 -6.09
C ARG A 414 22.00 60.86 -5.87
N ALA A 415 21.22 60.15 -5.07
CA ALA A 415 19.89 60.57 -4.62
C ALA A 415 19.98 61.68 -3.57
N GLU A 416 20.95 61.62 -2.65
CA GLU A 416 21.26 62.70 -1.70
C GLU A 416 21.83 63.93 -2.42
N LEU A 417 22.74 63.78 -3.40
CA LEU A 417 23.23 64.87 -4.25
C LEU A 417 22.15 65.42 -5.19
N ASN A 418 21.22 64.60 -5.70
CA ASN A 418 20.07 65.12 -6.45
C ASN A 418 19.12 65.91 -5.56
N ARG A 419 18.97 65.48 -4.30
CA ARG A 419 18.13 66.18 -3.32
C ARG A 419 18.81 67.45 -2.81
N GLU A 420 20.13 67.44 -2.65
CA GLU A 420 20.95 68.64 -2.39
C GLU A 420 21.00 69.55 -3.63
N LEU A 421 20.93 69.02 -4.86
CA LEU A 421 20.78 69.80 -6.10
C LEU A 421 19.37 70.38 -6.27
N GLU A 422 18.33 69.68 -5.82
CA GLU A 422 16.97 70.20 -5.73
C GLU A 422 16.85 71.25 -4.61
N GLU A 423 17.48 71.05 -3.44
CA GLU A 423 17.51 72.05 -2.36
C GLU A 423 18.43 73.24 -2.68
N LEU A 424 19.54 73.04 -3.40
CA LEU A 424 20.36 74.13 -3.95
C LEU A 424 19.66 74.79 -5.14
N GLY A 425 18.86 74.06 -5.90
CA GLY A 425 18.00 74.58 -6.97
C GLY A 425 16.88 75.44 -6.41
N GLU A 426 16.19 75.00 -5.37
CA GLU A 426 15.19 75.78 -4.62
C GLU A 426 15.84 76.97 -3.91
N ARG A 427 17.05 76.84 -3.34
CA ARG A 427 17.81 77.99 -2.80
C ARG A 427 18.36 78.93 -3.88
N LEU A 428 18.65 78.46 -5.09
CA LEU A 428 19.05 79.29 -6.23
C LEU A 428 17.83 79.98 -6.86
N ASP A 429 16.66 79.35 -6.84
CA ASP A 429 15.38 79.94 -7.25
C ASP A 429 14.85 80.92 -6.19
N GLU A 430 15.11 80.70 -4.90
CA GLU A 430 14.81 81.65 -3.83
C GLU A 430 15.82 82.82 -3.77
N ALA A 431 17.12 82.57 -3.97
CA ALA A 431 18.13 83.64 -4.05
C ALA A 431 18.09 84.39 -5.39
N GLY A 432 17.75 83.69 -6.47
CA GLY A 432 17.45 84.23 -7.80
C GLY A 432 16.15 85.01 -7.80
N GLY A 433 15.14 84.57 -7.04
CA GLY A 433 13.90 85.30 -6.78
C GLY A 433 14.12 86.58 -5.98
N ALA A 434 14.99 86.57 -4.96
CA ALA A 434 15.29 87.75 -4.15
C ALA A 434 16.15 88.80 -4.88
N THR A 435 17.00 88.37 -5.83
CA THR A 435 17.86 89.29 -6.61
C THR A 435 17.22 89.70 -7.95
N SER A 436 16.35 88.85 -8.53
CA SER A 436 15.48 89.17 -9.67
C SER A 436 14.35 90.11 -9.26
N ALA A 437 13.77 89.97 -8.05
CA ALA A 437 12.73 90.88 -7.57
C ALA A 437 13.22 92.33 -7.39
N GLN A 438 14.50 92.57 -7.10
CA GLN A 438 15.05 93.93 -6.93
C GLN A 438 15.51 94.57 -8.26
N ILE A 439 15.97 93.77 -9.23
CA ILE A 439 16.33 94.26 -10.59
C ILE A 439 15.09 94.38 -11.48
N GLU A 440 14.10 93.50 -11.31
CA GLU A 440 12.78 93.62 -11.94
C GLU A 440 11.97 94.79 -11.39
N LEU A 441 12.13 95.24 -10.13
CA LEU A 441 11.38 96.40 -9.62
C LEU A 441 11.86 97.73 -10.22
N ASN A 442 13.15 97.85 -10.52
CA ASN A 442 13.71 99.03 -11.19
C ASN A 442 13.56 98.95 -12.73
N LYS A 443 13.61 97.75 -13.34
CA LYS A 443 13.23 97.57 -14.75
C LYS A 443 11.72 97.66 -14.97
N LYS A 444 10.86 97.28 -14.02
CA LYS A 444 9.39 97.45 -14.11
C LYS A 444 8.99 98.92 -14.01
N ARG A 445 9.71 99.79 -13.29
CA ARG A 445 9.39 101.23 -13.27
C ARG A 445 9.75 101.98 -14.56
N GLU A 446 10.83 101.62 -15.25
CA GLU A 446 11.15 102.20 -16.57
C GLU A 446 10.43 101.48 -17.72
N ALA A 447 10.19 100.17 -17.60
CA ALA A 447 9.38 99.41 -18.56
C ALA A 447 7.89 99.70 -18.44
N GLU A 448 7.32 100.03 -17.27
CA GLU A 448 5.91 100.44 -17.13
C GLU A 448 5.65 101.82 -17.76
N LEU A 449 6.62 102.74 -17.78
CA LEU A 449 6.48 104.03 -18.49
C LEU A 449 6.57 103.91 -20.02
N LEU A 450 7.37 102.95 -20.52
CA LEU A 450 7.46 102.63 -21.96
C LEU A 450 6.34 101.68 -22.42
N LYS A 451 5.86 100.81 -21.52
CA LYS A 451 4.75 99.89 -21.73
C LYS A 451 3.39 100.62 -21.66
N ILE A 452 3.20 101.65 -20.85
CA ILE A 452 1.95 102.46 -20.92
C ILE A 452 1.88 103.32 -22.21
N ARG A 453 3.02 103.63 -22.86
CA ARG A 453 3.03 104.25 -24.21
C ARG A 453 2.85 103.23 -25.34
N ARG A 454 3.43 102.03 -25.22
CA ARG A 454 3.21 100.93 -26.19
C ARG A 454 1.83 100.28 -26.07
N ASP A 455 1.30 100.09 -24.87
CA ASP A 455 -0.03 99.55 -24.62
C ASP A 455 -1.14 100.53 -25.07
N LEU A 456 -0.85 101.85 -25.19
CA LEU A 456 -1.76 102.83 -25.78
C LEU A 456 -1.73 102.83 -27.33
N GLU A 457 -0.57 102.51 -27.95
CA GLU A 457 -0.43 102.33 -29.41
C GLU A 457 -0.90 100.93 -29.87
N GLU A 458 -0.67 99.86 -29.10
CA GLU A 458 -1.16 98.49 -29.36
C GLU A 458 -2.66 98.34 -29.08
N ALA A 459 -3.24 99.09 -28.13
CA ALA A 459 -4.69 99.15 -27.95
C ALA A 459 -5.39 99.90 -29.10
N SER A 460 -4.73 100.87 -29.76
CA SER A 460 -5.28 101.52 -30.97
C SER A 460 -5.18 100.63 -32.21
N LEU A 461 -4.10 99.84 -32.34
CA LEU A 461 -3.89 98.88 -33.43
C LEU A 461 -4.76 97.61 -33.31
N GLN A 462 -5.01 97.09 -32.10
CA GLN A 462 -5.95 95.98 -31.90
C GLN A 462 -7.42 96.40 -32.07
N HIS A 463 -7.76 97.67 -31.83
CA HIS A 463 -9.12 98.17 -32.09
C HIS A 463 -9.37 98.42 -33.59
N GLU A 464 -8.37 98.85 -34.37
CA GLU A 464 -8.46 98.96 -35.84
C GLU A 464 -8.42 97.59 -36.55
N ALA A 465 -7.66 96.61 -36.04
CA ALA A 465 -7.62 95.24 -36.59
C ALA A 465 -8.92 94.44 -36.35
N GLN A 466 -9.61 94.64 -35.21
CA GLN A 466 -10.92 94.03 -34.96
C GLN A 466 -12.06 94.66 -35.77
N ILE A 467 -11.96 95.94 -36.16
CA ILE A 467 -12.96 96.61 -37.03
C ILE A 467 -12.73 96.26 -38.51
N SER A 468 -11.47 96.07 -38.96
CA SER A 468 -11.15 95.60 -40.32
C SER A 468 -11.59 94.14 -40.56
N ALA A 469 -11.39 93.25 -39.58
CA ALA A 469 -11.80 91.83 -39.68
C ALA A 469 -13.32 91.61 -39.62
N LEU A 470 -14.10 92.55 -39.07
CA LEU A 470 -15.57 92.52 -39.09
C LEU A 470 -16.16 93.12 -40.39
N ARG A 471 -15.53 94.14 -40.98
CA ARG A 471 -15.93 94.74 -42.27
C ARG A 471 -15.74 93.82 -43.48
N LYS A 472 -14.67 93.01 -43.50
CA LYS A 472 -14.40 92.03 -44.56
C LYS A 472 -15.34 90.81 -44.48
N LYS A 473 -15.70 90.37 -43.27
CA LYS A 473 -16.59 89.23 -43.04
C LYS A 473 -18.07 89.51 -43.33
N HIS A 474 -18.50 90.78 -43.26
CA HIS A 474 -19.84 91.22 -43.65
C HIS A 474 -19.97 91.54 -45.15
N GLN A 475 -18.92 92.06 -45.81
CA GLN A 475 -18.93 92.32 -47.26
C GLN A 475 -18.90 91.05 -48.13
N ASP A 476 -18.18 90.00 -47.69
CA ASP A 476 -18.16 88.70 -48.38
C ASP A 476 -19.49 87.94 -48.20
N ALA A 477 -20.15 88.07 -47.03
CA ALA A 477 -21.47 87.49 -46.78
C ALA A 477 -22.61 88.19 -47.57
N ALA A 478 -22.51 89.49 -47.83
CA ALA A 478 -23.51 90.23 -48.62
C ALA A 478 -23.42 89.94 -50.14
N ASN A 479 -22.22 89.74 -50.68
CA ASN A 479 -22.03 89.38 -52.10
C ASN A 479 -22.35 87.89 -52.36
N GLU A 480 -22.06 86.99 -51.41
CA GLU A 480 -22.40 85.57 -51.51
C GLU A 480 -23.92 85.33 -51.37
N MET A 481 -24.65 86.17 -50.63
CA MET A 481 -26.12 86.13 -50.54
C MET A 481 -26.83 86.72 -51.77
N ALA A 482 -26.23 87.67 -52.49
CA ALA A 482 -26.77 88.22 -53.74
C ALA A 482 -26.63 87.24 -54.92
N ASP A 483 -25.49 86.54 -55.03
CA ASP A 483 -25.30 85.48 -56.05
C ASP A 483 -26.07 84.19 -55.73
N GLN A 484 -26.31 83.90 -54.44
CA GLN A 484 -27.19 82.80 -54.02
C GLN A 484 -28.67 83.06 -54.36
N VAL A 485 -29.17 84.30 -54.37
CA VAL A 485 -30.57 84.61 -54.73
C VAL A 485 -30.84 84.39 -56.24
N ASP A 486 -29.91 84.79 -57.12
CA ASP A 486 -30.04 84.58 -58.57
C ASP A 486 -29.78 83.12 -59.00
N GLN A 487 -28.94 82.37 -58.28
CA GLN A 487 -28.81 80.91 -58.45
C GLN A 487 -30.01 80.14 -57.87
N LEU A 488 -30.59 80.55 -56.74
CA LEU A 488 -31.76 79.91 -56.13
C LEU A 488 -33.02 80.03 -57.00
N GLN A 489 -33.16 81.09 -57.81
CA GLN A 489 -34.29 81.24 -58.73
C GLN A 489 -34.20 80.30 -59.96
N LYS A 490 -32.98 79.99 -60.43
CA LYS A 490 -32.73 78.96 -61.46
C LYS A 490 -32.78 77.53 -60.90
N VAL A 491 -32.22 77.30 -59.71
CA VAL A 491 -32.23 76.01 -59.01
C VAL A 491 -33.64 75.65 -58.54
N LYS A 492 -34.50 76.60 -58.15
CA LYS A 492 -35.91 76.36 -57.81
C LYS A 492 -36.71 75.74 -58.98
N SER A 493 -36.50 76.23 -60.21
CA SER A 493 -37.17 75.68 -61.41
C SER A 493 -36.70 74.27 -61.81
N LYS A 494 -35.47 73.89 -61.42
CA LYS A 494 -34.88 72.57 -61.64
C LYS A 494 -35.21 71.61 -60.50
N SER A 495 -35.21 72.12 -59.26
CA SER A 495 -35.60 71.43 -58.03
C SER A 495 -37.10 71.13 -57.97
N GLU A 496 -37.98 71.93 -58.58
CA GLU A 496 -39.41 71.58 -58.70
C GLU A 496 -39.66 70.38 -59.63
N LYS A 497 -38.81 70.16 -60.65
CA LYS A 497 -38.83 68.95 -61.49
C LYS A 497 -38.18 67.75 -60.80
N GLU A 498 -37.04 67.94 -60.12
CA GLU A 498 -36.36 66.89 -59.34
C GLU A 498 -37.17 66.49 -58.08
N LYS A 499 -37.94 67.40 -57.47
CA LYS A 499 -38.84 67.12 -56.33
C LYS A 499 -40.03 66.23 -56.72
N GLN A 500 -40.49 66.30 -57.98
CA GLN A 500 -41.55 65.45 -58.49
C GLN A 500 -41.04 64.05 -58.84
N GLN A 501 -39.78 63.94 -59.26
CA GLN A 501 -39.07 62.67 -59.51
C GLN A 501 -38.61 61.98 -58.22
N LEU A 502 -38.09 62.74 -57.24
CA LEU A 502 -37.76 62.24 -55.91
C LEU A 502 -38.99 61.87 -55.08
N ARG A 503 -40.17 62.49 -55.30
CA ARG A 503 -41.42 62.01 -54.70
C ARG A 503 -41.82 60.62 -55.20
N SER A 504 -41.65 60.35 -56.50
CA SER A 504 -41.86 59.03 -57.09
C SER A 504 -40.87 57.99 -56.55
N GLU A 505 -39.58 58.35 -56.43
CA GLU A 505 -38.56 57.46 -55.86
C GLU A 505 -38.73 57.24 -54.34
N VAL A 506 -39.25 58.24 -53.61
CA VAL A 506 -39.57 58.11 -52.18
C VAL A 506 -40.79 57.20 -51.96
N GLU A 507 -41.79 57.22 -52.85
CA GLU A 507 -42.93 56.28 -52.80
C GLU A 507 -42.49 54.83 -53.12
N ASP A 508 -41.60 54.64 -54.10
CA ASP A 508 -41.01 53.32 -54.42
C ASP A 508 -40.05 52.80 -53.33
N LEU A 509 -39.24 53.69 -52.72
CA LEU A 509 -38.39 53.35 -51.59
C LEU A 509 -39.20 53.10 -50.31
N GLN A 510 -40.33 53.79 -50.09
CA GLN A 510 -41.25 53.47 -49.00
C GLN A 510 -41.90 52.10 -49.18
N ALA A 511 -42.26 51.71 -50.41
CA ALA A 511 -42.75 50.37 -50.71
C ALA A 511 -41.67 49.29 -50.46
N GLN A 512 -40.40 49.54 -50.83
CA GLN A 512 -39.29 48.64 -50.52
C GLN A 512 -38.97 48.59 -49.01
N ILE A 513 -39.04 49.71 -48.29
CA ILE A 513 -38.86 49.77 -46.83
C ILE A 513 -39.98 48.99 -46.12
N GLN A 514 -41.22 49.06 -46.59
CA GLN A 514 -42.32 48.25 -46.04
C GLN A 514 -42.12 46.74 -46.30
N HIS A 515 -41.59 46.37 -47.46
CA HIS A 515 -41.25 44.98 -47.78
C HIS A 515 -40.06 44.45 -46.93
N ILE A 516 -39.01 45.25 -46.76
CA ILE A 516 -37.86 44.93 -45.89
C ILE A 516 -38.27 44.90 -44.42
N SER A 517 -39.17 45.78 -43.98
CA SER A 517 -39.69 45.79 -42.60
C SER A 517 -40.55 44.54 -42.30
N LYS A 518 -41.33 44.06 -43.27
CA LYS A 518 -42.04 42.76 -43.18
C LYS A 518 -41.07 41.56 -43.10
N ASN A 519 -40.03 41.55 -43.94
CA ASN A 519 -39.01 40.49 -43.89
C ASN A 519 -38.18 40.54 -42.60
N LYS A 520 -37.88 41.75 -42.09
CA LYS A 520 -37.23 41.95 -40.79
C LYS A 520 -38.10 41.41 -39.66
N GLY A 521 -39.41 41.67 -39.66
CA GLY A 521 -40.34 41.11 -38.68
C GLY A 521 -40.47 39.58 -38.75
N CYS A 522 -40.31 38.97 -39.94
CA CYS A 522 -40.27 37.52 -40.10
C CYS A 522 -38.95 36.92 -39.57
N SER A 523 -37.82 37.55 -39.88
CA SER A 523 -36.51 37.17 -39.34
C SER A 523 -36.40 37.40 -37.82
N GLU A 524 -37.01 38.45 -37.27
CA GLU A 524 -37.06 38.69 -35.82
C GLU A 524 -37.93 37.65 -35.09
N LYS A 525 -38.99 37.14 -35.72
CA LYS A 525 -39.77 36.00 -35.18
C LYS A 525 -38.97 34.71 -35.18
N VAL A 526 -38.24 34.41 -36.26
CA VAL A 526 -37.36 33.23 -36.35
C VAL A 526 -36.19 33.35 -35.39
N MET A 527 -35.62 34.55 -35.22
CA MET A 527 -34.55 34.83 -34.26
C MET A 527 -35.06 34.67 -32.83
N LYS A 528 -36.24 35.16 -32.47
CA LYS A 528 -36.86 34.90 -31.16
C LYS A 528 -37.18 33.42 -30.93
N GLN A 529 -37.52 32.68 -31.98
CA GLN A 529 -37.75 31.23 -31.90
C GLN A 529 -36.44 30.47 -31.65
N PHE A 530 -35.34 30.89 -32.27
CA PHE A 530 -34.01 30.36 -31.98
C PHE A 530 -33.46 30.82 -30.62
N GLU A 531 -33.75 32.05 -30.17
CA GLU A 531 -33.42 32.52 -28.82
C GLU A 531 -34.18 31.72 -27.75
N SER A 532 -35.45 31.39 -27.99
CA SER A 532 -36.24 30.50 -27.14
C SER A 532 -35.66 29.08 -27.12
N GLN A 533 -35.28 28.53 -28.28
CA GLN A 533 -34.65 27.20 -28.35
C GLN A 533 -33.26 27.17 -27.68
N MET A 534 -32.48 28.24 -27.82
CA MET A 534 -31.19 28.40 -27.14
C MET A 534 -31.36 28.60 -25.63
N SER A 535 -32.41 29.30 -25.21
CA SER A 535 -32.77 29.45 -23.80
C SER A 535 -33.22 28.11 -23.20
N ASP A 536 -34.01 27.31 -23.91
CA ASP A 536 -34.44 25.98 -23.47
C ASP A 536 -33.27 24.98 -23.45
N LEU A 537 -32.35 25.05 -24.42
CA LEU A 537 -31.12 24.25 -24.42
C LEU A 537 -30.16 24.68 -23.32
N ASN A 538 -30.05 25.98 -23.03
CA ASN A 538 -29.26 26.47 -21.89
C ASN A 538 -29.90 26.10 -20.55
N ALA A 539 -31.23 26.13 -20.43
CA ALA A 539 -31.92 25.65 -19.24
C ALA A 539 -31.68 24.14 -19.02
N ARG A 540 -31.74 23.33 -20.09
CA ARG A 540 -31.38 21.89 -20.03
C ARG A 540 -29.91 21.64 -19.73
N LEU A 541 -29.02 22.50 -20.23
CA LEU A 541 -27.59 22.44 -19.93
C LEU A 541 -27.33 22.83 -18.47
N GLU A 542 -27.99 23.85 -17.95
CA GLU A 542 -27.93 24.27 -16.55
C GLU A 542 -28.52 23.21 -15.61
N ASP A 543 -29.63 22.57 -15.98
CA ASP A 543 -30.20 21.45 -15.23
C ASP A 543 -29.30 20.22 -15.26
N SER A 544 -28.67 19.93 -16.40
CA SER A 544 -27.65 18.87 -16.52
C SER A 544 -26.40 19.21 -15.70
N GLN A 545 -25.98 20.47 -15.68
CA GLN A 545 -24.83 20.95 -14.91
C GLN A 545 -25.15 20.96 -13.40
N ARG A 546 -26.37 21.29 -13.00
CA ARG A 546 -26.87 21.15 -11.62
C ARG A 546 -26.91 19.68 -11.20
N SER A 547 -27.41 18.79 -12.06
CA SER A 547 -27.41 17.35 -11.81
C SER A 547 -26.00 16.78 -11.69
N ILE A 548 -25.06 17.21 -12.54
CA ILE A 548 -23.64 16.86 -12.43
C ILE A 548 -23.05 17.38 -11.12
N ASN A 549 -23.33 18.63 -10.74
CA ASN A 549 -22.83 19.22 -9.49
C ASN A 549 -23.47 18.56 -8.25
N GLU A 550 -24.73 18.16 -8.30
CA GLU A 550 -25.42 17.38 -7.26
C GLU A 550 -24.86 15.96 -7.14
N LEU A 551 -24.61 15.28 -8.27
CA LEU A 551 -23.96 13.97 -8.29
C LEU A 551 -22.50 14.06 -7.83
N GLN A 552 -21.81 15.16 -8.13
CA GLN A 552 -20.43 15.40 -7.70
C GLN A 552 -20.39 15.76 -6.21
N SER A 553 -21.39 16.50 -5.70
CA SER A 553 -21.59 16.75 -4.27
C SER A 553 -21.98 15.48 -3.52
N GLN A 554 -22.85 14.63 -4.08
CA GLN A 554 -23.17 13.31 -3.55
C GLN A 554 -21.95 12.40 -3.56
N LYS A 555 -21.14 12.42 -4.62
CA LYS A 555 -19.87 11.67 -4.68
C LYS A 555 -18.91 12.16 -3.60
N SER A 556 -18.77 13.47 -3.40
CA SER A 556 -17.94 14.03 -2.33
C SER A 556 -18.47 13.71 -0.93
N ARG A 557 -19.80 13.68 -0.74
CA ARG A 557 -20.44 13.24 0.52
C ARG A 557 -20.25 11.76 0.76
N LEU A 558 -20.49 10.91 -0.23
CA LEU A 558 -20.26 9.47 -0.15
C LEU A 558 -18.77 9.16 0.02
N GLN A 559 -17.86 9.96 -0.55
CA GLN A 559 -16.42 9.80 -0.34
C GLN A 559 -15.99 10.26 1.06
N ALA A 560 -16.61 11.31 1.60
CA ALA A 560 -16.42 11.74 2.98
C ALA A 560 -17.02 10.72 3.98
N GLU A 561 -18.21 10.20 3.71
CA GLU A 561 -18.84 9.11 4.46
C GLU A 561 -18.02 7.82 4.36
N ASN A 562 -17.42 7.51 3.21
CA ASN A 562 -16.54 6.35 3.05
C ASN A 562 -15.19 6.56 3.76
N SER A 563 -14.66 7.78 3.81
CA SER A 563 -13.49 8.09 4.66
C SER A 563 -13.83 8.06 6.15
N ASP A 564 -15.02 8.50 6.55
CA ASP A 564 -15.49 8.44 7.94
C ASP A 564 -15.86 7.01 8.34
N LEU A 565 -16.39 6.20 7.43
CA LEU A 565 -16.66 4.78 7.65
C LEU A 565 -15.36 3.97 7.67
N THR A 566 -14.38 4.29 6.81
CA THR A 566 -13.03 3.71 6.88
C THR A 566 -12.35 4.09 8.19
N ARG A 567 -12.46 5.34 8.62
CA ARG A 567 -11.95 5.79 9.92
C ARG A 567 -12.70 5.15 11.11
N GLN A 568 -14.02 4.97 11.01
CA GLN A 568 -14.80 4.23 12.01
C GLN A 568 -14.47 2.74 12.01
N LEU A 569 -14.11 2.18 10.86
CA LEU A 569 -13.63 0.81 10.71
C LEU A 569 -12.24 0.68 11.33
N GLU A 570 -11.31 1.60 11.08
CA GLU A 570 -10.00 1.66 11.70
C GLU A 570 -10.08 1.89 13.22
N ASP A 571 -10.99 2.77 13.68
CA ASP A 571 -11.28 2.97 15.11
C ASP A 571 -11.95 1.73 15.72
N ALA A 572 -12.80 1.02 14.97
CA ALA A 572 -13.42 -0.24 15.39
C ALA A 572 -12.42 -1.40 15.39
N GLU A 573 -11.49 -1.47 14.44
CA GLU A 573 -10.40 -2.45 14.37
C GLU A 573 -9.37 -2.18 15.45
N HIS A 574 -9.07 -0.91 15.74
CA HIS A 574 -8.25 -0.51 16.88
C HIS A 574 -8.97 -0.85 18.19
N ARG A 575 -10.29 -0.59 18.31
CA ARG A 575 -11.10 -1.03 19.47
C ARG A 575 -11.19 -2.53 19.57
N VAL A 576 -11.29 -3.28 18.48
CA VAL A 576 -11.29 -4.75 18.47
C VAL A 576 -9.91 -5.29 18.82
N SER A 577 -8.83 -4.62 18.41
CA SER A 577 -7.45 -4.95 18.79
C SER A 577 -7.19 -4.67 20.27
N VAL A 578 -7.67 -3.54 20.79
CA VAL A 578 -7.63 -3.19 22.21
C VAL A 578 -8.53 -4.13 23.02
N LEU A 579 -9.75 -4.40 22.58
CA LEU A 579 -10.66 -5.37 23.20
C LEU A 579 -10.15 -6.80 23.07
N SER A 580 -9.34 -7.13 22.06
CA SER A 580 -8.69 -8.44 21.90
C SER A 580 -7.51 -8.57 22.85
N LYS A 581 -6.75 -7.48 23.09
CA LYS A 581 -5.74 -7.39 24.15
C LYS A 581 -6.36 -7.39 25.54
N GLU A 582 -7.43 -6.65 25.77
CA GLU A 582 -8.20 -6.68 27.01
C GLU A 582 -8.87 -8.04 27.18
N LYS A 583 -9.32 -8.70 26.11
CA LYS A 583 -9.81 -10.08 26.14
C LYS A 583 -8.69 -11.07 26.43
N SER A 584 -7.47 -10.90 25.92
CA SER A 584 -6.35 -11.78 26.28
C SER A 584 -5.90 -11.54 27.71
N GLN A 585 -5.93 -10.29 28.18
CA GLN A 585 -5.63 -9.90 29.55
C GLN A 585 -6.72 -10.36 30.52
N LEU A 586 -8.00 -10.23 30.17
CA LEU A 586 -9.14 -10.76 30.91
C LEU A 586 -9.19 -12.28 30.81
N SER A 587 -8.76 -12.89 29.71
CA SER A 587 -8.63 -14.35 29.58
C SER A 587 -7.51 -14.86 30.46
N SER A 588 -6.38 -14.16 30.55
CA SER A 588 -5.29 -14.43 31.49
C SER A 588 -5.75 -14.20 32.94
N GLN A 589 -6.47 -13.13 33.24
CA GLN A 589 -7.06 -12.89 34.56
C GLN A 589 -8.16 -13.91 34.90
N LEU A 590 -8.87 -14.42 33.89
CA LEU A 590 -9.86 -15.48 34.03
C LEU A 590 -9.20 -16.86 34.15
N GLU A 591 -8.01 -17.06 33.58
CA GLU A 591 -7.14 -18.22 33.80
C GLU A 591 -6.50 -18.18 35.19
N ASP A 592 -6.08 -17.01 35.67
CA ASP A 592 -5.59 -16.79 37.03
C ASP A 592 -6.73 -16.89 38.05
N ALA A 593 -7.93 -16.37 37.73
CA ALA A 593 -9.13 -16.57 38.52
C ALA A 593 -9.65 -18.00 38.42
N ARG A 594 -9.45 -18.72 37.32
CA ARG A 594 -9.72 -20.17 37.20
C ARG A 594 -8.70 -21.00 37.97
N ARG A 595 -7.43 -20.60 38.02
CA ARG A 595 -6.42 -21.22 38.88
C ARG A 595 -6.73 -20.97 40.35
N SER A 596 -7.10 -19.75 40.71
CA SER A 596 -7.59 -19.40 42.04
C SER A 596 -8.88 -20.14 42.38
N LEU A 597 -9.83 -20.25 41.43
CA LEU A 597 -11.04 -21.05 41.58
C LEU A 597 -10.73 -22.55 41.60
N GLU A 598 -9.71 -23.05 40.91
CA GLU A 598 -9.27 -24.46 40.97
C GLU A 598 -8.53 -24.75 42.28
N GLU A 599 -7.78 -23.80 42.82
CA GLU A 599 -7.21 -23.85 44.17
C GLU A 599 -8.30 -23.76 45.23
N GLU A 600 -9.29 -22.91 45.04
CA GLU A 600 -10.49 -22.79 45.89
C GLU A 600 -11.43 -23.98 45.69
N THR A 601 -11.46 -24.63 44.52
CA THR A 601 -12.23 -25.86 44.24
C THR A 601 -11.49 -27.10 44.76
N ARG A 602 -10.15 -27.07 44.82
CA ARG A 602 -9.34 -28.06 45.56
C ARG A 602 -9.46 -27.87 47.07
N ALA A 603 -9.52 -26.63 47.55
CA ALA A 603 -9.80 -26.30 48.94
C ALA A 603 -11.25 -26.65 49.29
N ARG A 604 -12.21 -26.39 48.39
CA ARG A 604 -13.62 -26.76 48.50
C ARG A 604 -13.83 -28.26 48.32
N SER A 605 -13.00 -28.98 47.55
CA SER A 605 -13.07 -30.45 47.48
C SER A 605 -12.42 -31.09 48.71
N LYS A 606 -11.38 -30.48 49.29
CA LYS A 606 -10.90 -30.81 50.65
C LYS A 606 -11.97 -30.56 51.70
N LEU A 607 -12.59 -29.38 51.71
CA LEU A 607 -13.70 -29.03 52.59
C LEU A 607 -14.96 -29.85 52.29
N GLN A 608 -15.19 -30.28 51.04
CA GLN A 608 -16.31 -31.14 50.66
C GLN A 608 -16.02 -32.61 51.00
N ASN A 609 -14.76 -33.02 51.04
CA ASN A 609 -14.35 -34.30 51.61
C ASN A 609 -14.40 -34.27 53.14
N GLU A 610 -14.06 -33.15 53.79
CA GLU A 610 -14.27 -32.94 55.23
C GLU A 610 -15.76 -32.82 55.57
N VAL A 611 -16.57 -32.16 54.72
CA VAL A 611 -18.03 -32.10 54.84
C VAL A 611 -18.67 -33.41 54.45
N ARG A 612 -18.08 -34.24 53.57
CA ARG A 612 -18.51 -35.62 53.31
C ARG A 612 -18.12 -36.55 54.44
N ASN A 613 -16.98 -36.34 55.10
CA ASN A 613 -16.61 -37.05 56.32
C ASN A 613 -17.54 -36.64 57.46
N MET A 614 -17.82 -35.34 57.62
CA MET A 614 -18.82 -34.83 58.58
C MET A 614 -20.26 -35.19 58.19
N HIS A 615 -20.57 -35.38 56.90
CA HIS A 615 -21.85 -35.94 56.44
C HIS A 615 -21.88 -37.44 56.61
N ALA A 616 -20.77 -38.17 56.51
CA ALA A 616 -20.69 -39.58 56.87
C ALA A 616 -20.78 -39.74 58.39
N ASP A 617 -20.25 -38.80 59.17
CA ASP A 617 -20.41 -38.73 60.62
C ASP A 617 -21.85 -38.31 60.98
N MET A 618 -22.46 -37.37 60.24
CA MET A 618 -23.88 -37.02 60.41
C MET A 618 -24.81 -38.11 59.89
N ASP A 619 -24.44 -38.85 58.86
CA ASP A 619 -25.19 -39.98 58.32
C ASP A 619 -25.00 -41.18 59.26
N ALA A 620 -23.87 -41.35 59.93
CA ALA A 620 -23.68 -42.31 61.03
C ALA A 620 -24.45 -41.88 62.29
N ILE A 621 -24.54 -40.58 62.59
CA ILE A 621 -25.41 -40.05 63.66
C ILE A 621 -26.89 -40.13 63.25
N ARG A 622 -27.22 -40.03 61.96
CA ARG A 622 -28.57 -40.27 61.43
C ARG A 622 -28.89 -41.74 61.35
N GLU A 623 -27.93 -42.63 61.12
CA GLU A 623 -28.08 -44.08 61.24
C GLU A 623 -28.27 -44.44 62.71
N GLN A 624 -27.57 -43.79 63.65
CA GLN A 624 -27.85 -43.90 65.09
C GLN A 624 -29.21 -43.29 65.47
N LEU A 625 -29.63 -42.20 64.83
CA LEU A 625 -30.95 -41.59 65.05
C LEU A 625 -32.05 -42.43 64.41
N GLU A 626 -31.82 -43.01 63.23
CA GLU A 626 -32.71 -43.94 62.53
C GLU A 626 -32.75 -45.27 63.27
N GLU A 627 -31.66 -45.79 63.83
CA GLU A 627 -31.64 -46.93 64.76
C GLU A 627 -32.42 -46.60 66.05
N GLU A 628 -32.32 -45.39 66.60
CA GLU A 628 -33.15 -44.93 67.72
C GLU A 628 -34.63 -44.71 67.31
N GLN A 629 -34.89 -44.32 66.05
CA GLN A 629 -36.24 -44.15 65.49
C GLN A 629 -36.84 -45.49 65.09
N GLU A 630 -36.02 -46.47 64.72
CA GLU A 630 -36.35 -47.86 64.42
C GLU A 630 -36.54 -48.62 65.73
N SER A 631 -35.76 -48.36 66.79
CA SER A 631 -35.99 -48.85 68.16
C SER A 631 -37.30 -48.29 68.73
N LYS A 632 -37.60 -47.01 68.45
CA LYS A 632 -38.91 -46.40 68.75
C LYS A 632 -40.04 -47.01 67.90
N SER A 633 -39.78 -47.29 66.62
CA SER A 633 -40.74 -47.96 65.73
C SER A 633 -40.98 -49.42 66.13
N ASP A 634 -39.97 -50.10 66.68
CA ASP A 634 -40.04 -51.47 67.17
C ASP A 634 -40.75 -51.53 68.53
N VAL A 635 -40.60 -50.52 69.40
CA VAL A 635 -41.48 -50.33 70.58
C VAL A 635 -42.93 -50.03 70.14
N GLN A 636 -43.13 -49.29 69.04
CA GLN A 636 -44.46 -49.01 68.47
C GLN A 636 -45.05 -50.21 67.71
N ARG A 637 -44.22 -51.14 67.22
CA ARG A 637 -44.59 -52.41 66.59
C ARG A 637 -44.84 -53.51 67.64
N GLN A 638 -44.19 -53.46 68.79
CA GLN A 638 -44.56 -54.24 69.98
C GLN A 638 -45.93 -53.77 70.53
N LEU A 639 -46.23 -52.47 70.47
CA LEU A 639 -47.56 -51.91 70.75
C LEU A 639 -48.61 -52.35 69.69
N SER A 640 -48.23 -52.45 68.41
CA SER A 640 -49.12 -52.93 67.34
C SER A 640 -49.36 -54.44 67.40
N LYS A 641 -48.40 -55.24 67.88
CA LYS A 641 -48.60 -56.66 68.19
C LYS A 641 -49.57 -56.87 69.36
N ALA A 642 -49.44 -56.09 70.44
CA ALA A 642 -50.41 -56.11 71.55
C ALA A 642 -51.83 -55.69 71.10
N ASN A 643 -51.94 -54.73 70.16
CA ASN A 643 -53.22 -54.34 69.57
C ASN A 643 -53.80 -55.36 68.57
N ASN A 644 -52.96 -56.09 67.85
CA ASN A 644 -53.39 -57.15 66.93
C ASN A 644 -53.86 -58.42 67.67
N GLU A 645 -53.35 -58.68 68.87
CA GLU A 645 -53.89 -59.69 69.78
C GLU A 645 -55.28 -59.29 70.29
N ILE A 646 -55.53 -58.00 70.58
CA ILE A 646 -56.88 -57.46 70.89
C ILE A 646 -57.82 -57.55 69.67
N GLN A 647 -57.29 -57.40 68.45
CA GLN A 647 -58.06 -57.47 67.21
C GLN A 647 -58.47 -58.92 66.84
N GLN A 648 -57.70 -59.93 67.25
CA GLN A 648 -58.12 -61.34 67.16
C GLN A 648 -59.28 -61.70 68.10
N TRP A 649 -59.46 -60.96 69.20
CA TRP A 649 -60.63 -61.13 70.08
C TRP A 649 -61.88 -60.40 69.56
N ARG A 650 -61.74 -59.31 68.78
CA ARG A 650 -62.88 -58.59 68.15
C ARG A 650 -63.44 -59.30 66.91
N SER A 651 -62.65 -60.14 66.25
CA SER A 651 -63.09 -61.05 65.18
C SER A 651 -64.04 -62.16 65.65
N LYS A 652 -64.20 -62.37 66.98
CA LYS A 652 -65.04 -63.44 67.55
C LYS A 652 -66.32 -62.98 68.25
N PHE A 653 -66.49 -61.68 68.47
CA PHE A 653 -67.62 -61.02 69.15
C PHE A 653 -69.00 -61.23 68.52
N GLU A 654 -69.30 -60.48 67.46
CA GLU A 654 -70.69 -60.31 67.01
C GLU A 654 -70.61 -59.89 65.53
N SER A 655 -70.27 -60.81 64.62
CA SER A 655 -71.24 -61.58 63.84
C SER A 655 -72.53 -60.79 63.56
N GLU A 656 -72.75 -60.53 62.27
CA GLU A 656 -74.08 -60.24 61.72
C GLU A 656 -74.56 -58.79 61.88
N GLY A 657 -73.84 -57.90 61.22
CA GLY A 657 -74.29 -57.44 59.90
C GLY A 657 -75.57 -56.60 59.86
N ALA A 658 -75.42 -55.28 59.92
CA ALA A 658 -76.18 -54.33 59.10
C ALA A 658 -75.66 -52.90 59.31
N ASN A 659 -74.85 -52.42 58.37
CA ASN A 659 -75.03 -51.15 57.67
C ASN A 659 -75.46 -49.90 58.49
N ARG A 660 -74.61 -48.86 58.39
CA ARG A 660 -74.98 -47.51 57.91
C ARG A 660 -75.12 -46.35 58.88
N THR A 661 -74.32 -46.27 59.95
CA THR A 661 -74.37 -45.06 60.81
C THR A 661 -73.03 -44.52 61.32
N GLU A 662 -71.94 -45.30 61.29
CA GLU A 662 -70.63 -44.86 61.83
C GLU A 662 -69.71 -44.17 60.79
N GLU A 663 -69.93 -44.36 59.48
CA GLU A 663 -69.18 -43.66 58.42
C GLU A 663 -69.48 -42.15 58.32
N LEU A 664 -70.58 -41.68 58.91
CA LEU A 664 -71.02 -40.28 58.81
C LEU A 664 -70.37 -39.34 59.84
N GLU A 665 -69.96 -39.84 61.02
CA GLU A 665 -69.37 -38.98 62.06
C GLU A 665 -67.87 -38.72 61.85
N ASP A 666 -67.15 -39.66 61.23
CA ASP A 666 -65.71 -39.52 60.94
C ASP A 666 -65.45 -38.67 59.68
N GLN A 667 -66.38 -38.65 58.72
CA GLN A 667 -66.37 -37.68 57.61
C GLN A 667 -66.62 -36.25 58.12
N LYS A 668 -67.43 -36.07 59.18
CA LYS A 668 -67.72 -34.75 59.76
C LYS A 668 -66.49 -34.11 60.40
N ARG A 669 -65.64 -34.87 61.09
CA ARG A 669 -64.36 -34.35 61.66
C ARG A 669 -63.33 -34.02 60.58
N LYS A 670 -63.22 -34.82 59.51
CA LYS A 670 -62.33 -34.52 58.37
C LYS A 670 -62.80 -33.31 57.55
N LEU A 671 -64.11 -33.08 57.42
CA LEU A 671 -64.64 -31.88 56.77
C LEU A 671 -64.44 -30.61 57.60
N LEU A 672 -64.47 -30.69 58.94
CA LEU A 672 -64.15 -29.57 59.84
C LEU A 672 -62.67 -29.12 59.73
N GLY A 673 -61.73 -30.07 59.58
CA GLY A 673 -60.32 -29.73 59.32
C GLY A 673 -60.10 -29.06 57.97
N LYS A 674 -60.75 -29.57 56.91
CA LYS A 674 -60.70 -28.96 55.57
C LYS A 674 -61.38 -27.58 55.51
N LEU A 675 -62.42 -27.37 56.30
CA LEU A 675 -63.08 -26.08 56.41
C LEU A 675 -62.15 -25.04 57.07
N SER A 676 -61.43 -25.42 58.12
CA SER A 676 -60.47 -24.54 58.79
C SER A 676 -59.27 -24.17 57.89
N GLU A 677 -58.75 -25.10 57.09
CA GLU A 677 -57.71 -24.80 56.09
C GLU A 677 -58.23 -23.91 54.94
N ALA A 678 -59.48 -24.11 54.51
CA ALA A 678 -60.13 -23.25 53.52
C ALA A 678 -60.39 -21.83 54.05
N GLU A 679 -60.75 -21.70 55.34
CA GLU A 679 -60.93 -20.40 56.00
C GLU A 679 -59.58 -19.67 56.12
N GLN A 680 -58.51 -20.37 56.50
CA GLN A 680 -57.18 -19.78 56.63
C GLN A 680 -56.60 -19.33 55.27
N THR A 681 -56.86 -20.08 54.19
CA THR A 681 -56.48 -19.66 52.83
C THR A 681 -57.32 -18.48 52.31
N THR A 682 -58.60 -18.39 52.70
CA THR A 682 -59.47 -17.26 52.38
C THR A 682 -59.03 -15.99 53.12
N GLU A 683 -58.61 -16.09 54.38
CA GLU A 683 -58.02 -14.97 55.13
C GLU A 683 -56.70 -14.51 54.51
N ALA A 684 -55.82 -15.43 54.09
CA ALA A 684 -54.59 -15.09 53.40
C ALA A 684 -54.84 -14.37 52.05
N ALA A 685 -55.86 -14.80 51.30
CA ALA A 685 -56.28 -14.13 50.07
C ALA A 685 -56.86 -12.73 50.32
N ASN A 686 -57.69 -12.56 51.35
CA ASN A 686 -58.26 -11.27 51.74
C ASN A 686 -57.18 -10.28 52.22
N ALA A 687 -56.18 -10.75 52.98
CA ALA A 687 -55.03 -9.93 53.36
C ALA A 687 -54.26 -9.43 52.13
N LYS A 688 -54.11 -10.28 51.10
CA LYS A 688 -53.45 -9.92 49.83
C LYS A 688 -54.27 -8.92 49.01
N CYS A 689 -55.58 -9.09 48.93
CA CYS A 689 -56.49 -8.12 48.30
C CYS A 689 -56.45 -6.76 49.00
N SER A 690 -56.42 -6.72 50.34
CA SER A 690 -56.30 -5.48 51.11
C SER A 690 -54.95 -4.78 50.86
N ALA A 691 -53.85 -5.53 50.74
CA ALA A 691 -52.55 -4.97 50.39
C ALA A 691 -52.53 -4.37 48.97
N LEU A 692 -53.18 -5.03 48.01
CA LEU A 692 -53.31 -4.55 46.63
C LEU A 692 -54.19 -3.29 46.52
N GLU A 693 -55.30 -3.22 47.27
CA GLU A 693 -56.14 -2.02 47.37
C GLU A 693 -55.34 -0.81 47.89
N LYS A 694 -54.51 -1.01 48.91
CA LYS A 694 -53.61 0.04 49.43
C LYS A 694 -52.55 0.47 48.40
N ALA A 695 -51.98 -0.47 47.65
CA ALA A 695 -51.02 -0.17 46.59
C ALA A 695 -51.67 0.61 45.43
N LYS A 696 -52.88 0.22 45.03
CA LYS A 696 -53.68 0.92 44.02
C LYS A 696 -53.99 2.35 44.44
N SER A 697 -54.43 2.56 45.68
CA SER A 697 -54.71 3.91 46.21
C SER A 697 -53.46 4.80 46.22
N ARG A 698 -52.28 4.27 46.56
CA ARG A 698 -51.02 5.03 46.50
C ARG A 698 -50.64 5.42 45.07
N LEU A 699 -50.68 4.47 44.14
CA LEU A 699 -50.36 4.74 42.73
C LEU A 699 -51.34 5.75 42.11
N GLN A 700 -52.61 5.70 42.51
CA GLN A 700 -53.60 6.66 42.05
C GLN A 700 -53.33 8.08 42.59
N GLN A 701 -52.90 8.19 43.84
CA GLN A 701 -52.51 9.48 44.43
C GLN A 701 -51.22 10.04 43.81
N GLU A 702 -50.21 9.20 43.57
CA GLU A 702 -48.98 9.61 42.86
C GLU A 702 -49.29 10.08 41.43
N LEU A 703 -50.25 9.45 40.75
CA LEU A 703 -50.67 9.84 39.40
C LEU A 703 -51.42 11.18 39.38
N GLU A 704 -52.26 11.43 40.40
CA GLU A 704 -52.92 12.73 40.61
C GLU A 704 -51.90 13.84 40.93
N ASP A 705 -50.92 13.58 41.80
CA ASP A 705 -49.86 14.53 42.14
C ASP A 705 -49.00 14.88 40.91
N MET A 706 -48.61 13.88 40.11
CA MET A 706 -47.87 14.09 38.87
C MET A 706 -48.69 14.87 37.82
N SER A 707 -50.00 14.62 37.73
CA SER A 707 -50.88 15.39 36.84
C SER A 707 -50.93 16.86 37.25
N ILE A 708 -51.01 17.13 38.56
CA ILE A 708 -51.01 18.51 39.10
C ILE A 708 -49.67 19.20 38.82
N GLU A 709 -48.54 18.50 38.94
CA GLU A 709 -47.23 19.06 38.60
C GLU A 709 -47.10 19.40 37.10
N VAL A 710 -47.60 18.52 36.22
CA VAL A 710 -47.64 18.77 34.77
C VAL A 710 -48.51 20.00 34.46
N ASP A 711 -49.67 20.13 35.08
CA ASP A 711 -50.56 21.28 34.88
C ASP A 711 -49.94 22.59 35.38
N ARG A 712 -49.23 22.55 36.52
CA ARG A 712 -48.47 23.71 37.02
C ARG A 712 -47.33 24.10 36.08
N ALA A 713 -46.58 23.12 35.57
CA ALA A 713 -45.49 23.37 34.62
C ALA A 713 -46.03 23.97 33.32
N ASN A 714 -47.11 23.42 32.78
CA ASN A 714 -47.78 23.93 31.58
C ASN A 714 -48.34 25.34 31.79
N ALA A 715 -48.92 25.63 32.96
CA ALA A 715 -49.40 26.98 33.29
C ALA A 715 -48.24 28.00 33.35
N SER A 716 -47.11 27.61 33.93
CA SER A 716 -45.91 28.45 33.99
C SER A 716 -45.33 28.72 32.59
N VAL A 717 -45.22 27.69 31.75
CA VAL A 717 -44.76 27.84 30.35
C VAL A 717 -45.68 28.79 29.58
N ASN A 718 -47.00 28.58 29.67
CA ASN A 718 -47.98 29.47 29.03
C ASN A 718 -47.89 30.92 29.51
N GLN A 719 -47.59 31.16 30.79
CA GLN A 719 -47.41 32.52 31.31
C GLN A 719 -46.13 33.16 30.78
N MET A 720 -45.03 32.39 30.69
CA MET A 720 -43.76 32.89 30.17
C MET A 720 -43.83 33.15 28.67
N GLU A 721 -44.48 32.28 27.89
CA GLU A 721 -44.73 32.54 26.46
C GLU A 721 -45.55 33.83 26.24
N LYS A 722 -46.58 34.07 27.07
CA LYS A 722 -47.35 35.31 26.99
C LYS A 722 -46.50 36.54 27.28
N LYS A 723 -45.57 36.47 28.24
CA LYS A 723 -44.63 37.55 28.53
C LYS A 723 -43.64 37.77 27.39
N GLN A 724 -43.07 36.70 26.83
CA GLN A 724 -42.16 36.78 25.69
C GLN A 724 -42.84 37.43 24.49
N ARG A 725 -44.05 36.97 24.12
CA ARG A 725 -44.84 37.58 23.03
C ARG A 725 -45.18 39.05 23.29
N ALA A 726 -45.41 39.44 24.55
CA ALA A 726 -45.65 40.84 24.89
C ALA A 726 -44.39 41.71 24.74
N PHE A 727 -43.22 41.21 25.14
CA PHE A 727 -41.94 41.89 24.92
C PHE A 727 -41.59 41.98 23.43
N ASP A 728 -41.78 40.90 22.68
CA ASP A 728 -41.55 40.86 21.23
C ASP A 728 -42.47 41.85 20.52
N LYS A 729 -43.75 41.90 20.90
CA LYS A 729 -44.71 42.87 20.36
C LYS A 729 -44.28 44.30 20.63
N THR A 730 -43.91 44.61 21.88
CA THR A 730 -43.46 45.96 22.25
C THR A 730 -42.20 46.36 21.48
N THR A 731 -41.25 45.44 21.35
CA THR A 731 -40.02 45.66 20.60
C THR A 731 -40.30 45.86 19.11
N ALA A 732 -41.18 45.05 18.53
CA ALA A 732 -41.61 45.18 17.14
C ALA A 732 -42.34 46.51 16.87
N GLU A 733 -43.18 46.98 17.79
CA GLU A 733 -43.84 48.28 17.70
C GLU A 733 -42.83 49.43 17.71
N TRP A 734 -41.84 49.41 18.61
CA TRP A 734 -40.77 50.41 18.63
C TRP A 734 -39.87 50.32 17.39
N GLN A 735 -39.53 49.12 16.94
CA GLN A 735 -38.77 48.90 15.71
C GLN A 735 -39.52 49.45 14.50
N ALA A 736 -40.82 49.17 14.38
CA ALA A 736 -41.67 49.69 13.32
C ALA A 736 -41.75 51.21 13.35
N LYS A 737 -41.85 51.81 14.55
CA LYS A 737 -41.87 53.26 14.72
C LYS A 737 -40.54 53.91 14.31
N VAL A 738 -39.41 53.32 14.72
CA VAL A 738 -38.08 53.77 14.29
C VAL A 738 -37.91 53.65 12.78
N ASN A 739 -38.33 52.53 12.19
CA ASN A 739 -38.27 52.32 10.74
C ASN A 739 -39.16 53.33 9.98
N SER A 740 -40.36 53.63 10.49
CA SER A 740 -41.25 54.65 9.92
C SER A 740 -40.61 56.03 9.96
N LEU A 741 -40.08 56.45 11.11
CA LEU A 741 -39.39 57.73 11.25
C LEU A 741 -38.14 57.82 10.37
N GLN A 742 -37.40 56.71 10.23
CA GLN A 742 -36.27 56.65 9.32
C GLN A 742 -36.70 56.78 7.86
N SER A 743 -37.79 56.12 7.45
CA SER A 743 -38.33 56.26 6.10
C SER A 743 -38.83 57.69 5.83
N GLU A 744 -39.51 58.32 6.80
CA GLU A 744 -39.94 59.72 6.69
C GLU A 744 -38.75 60.68 6.58
N LEU A 745 -37.69 60.46 7.37
CA LEU A 745 -36.45 61.23 7.29
C LEU A 745 -35.77 61.06 5.92
N GLU A 746 -35.65 59.82 5.44
CA GLU A 746 -35.07 59.51 4.12
C GLU A 746 -35.87 60.14 2.99
N ASN A 747 -37.20 60.11 3.07
CA ASN A 747 -38.09 60.75 2.11
C ASN A 747 -37.93 62.28 2.13
N SER A 748 -37.92 62.89 3.32
CA SER A 748 -37.70 64.34 3.47
C SER A 748 -36.32 64.77 2.95
N GLN A 749 -35.27 63.99 3.22
CA GLN A 749 -33.94 64.23 2.67
C GLN A 749 -33.92 64.08 1.14
N LYS A 750 -34.64 63.09 0.60
CA LYS A 750 -34.76 62.88 -0.85
C LYS A 750 -35.49 64.04 -1.52
N GLU A 751 -36.59 64.52 -0.93
CA GLU A 751 -37.33 65.69 -1.41
C GLU A 751 -36.47 66.96 -1.35
N SER A 752 -35.75 67.19 -0.24
CA SER A 752 -34.81 68.30 -0.12
C SER A 752 -33.72 68.28 -1.19
N ARG A 753 -33.13 67.11 -1.46
CA ARG A 753 -32.19 66.93 -2.58
C ARG A 753 -32.86 67.14 -3.93
N GLY A 754 -34.12 66.70 -4.09
CA GLY A 754 -34.95 66.94 -5.28
C GLY A 754 -35.16 68.42 -5.56
N TYR A 755 -35.63 69.18 -4.58
CA TYR A 755 -35.80 70.63 -4.68
C TYR A 755 -34.48 71.36 -4.93
N SER A 756 -33.39 70.88 -4.33
CA SER A 756 -32.06 71.43 -4.60
C SER A 756 -31.66 71.22 -6.06
N ALA A 757 -31.89 70.02 -6.61
CA ALA A 757 -31.62 69.71 -8.01
C ALA A 757 -32.51 70.53 -8.97
N GLU A 758 -33.79 70.74 -8.63
CA GLU A 758 -34.69 71.60 -9.40
C GLU A 758 -34.23 73.06 -9.38
N LEU A 759 -33.79 73.56 -8.22
CA LEU A 759 -33.24 74.90 -8.09
C LEU A 759 -31.99 75.08 -8.95
N TYR A 760 -31.07 74.10 -8.96
CA TYR A 760 -29.91 74.13 -9.86
C TYR A 760 -30.31 74.08 -11.33
N ARG A 761 -31.31 73.26 -11.69
CA ARG A 761 -31.83 73.20 -13.06
C ARG A 761 -32.41 74.54 -13.51
N ILE A 762 -33.24 75.17 -12.67
CA ILE A 762 -33.85 76.47 -12.99
C ILE A 762 -32.77 77.56 -13.10
N LYS A 763 -31.77 77.56 -12.21
CA LYS A 763 -30.63 78.49 -12.31
C LYS A 763 -29.87 78.31 -13.62
N ALA A 764 -29.56 77.08 -14.00
CA ALA A 764 -28.91 76.78 -15.28
C ALA A 764 -29.75 77.27 -16.46
N SER A 765 -31.07 77.05 -16.45
CA SER A 765 -31.96 77.57 -17.49
C SER A 765 -32.02 79.11 -17.51
N ILE A 766 -31.98 79.77 -16.35
CA ILE A 766 -31.91 81.24 -16.27
C ILE A 766 -30.58 81.74 -16.87
N GLU A 767 -29.46 81.10 -16.57
CA GLU A 767 -28.15 81.40 -17.17
C GLU A 767 -28.19 81.19 -18.70
N GLU A 768 -28.73 80.07 -19.18
CA GLU A 768 -28.92 79.82 -20.62
C GLU A 768 -29.78 80.89 -21.31
N TYR A 769 -30.87 81.33 -20.67
CA TYR A 769 -31.70 82.43 -21.18
C TYR A 769 -30.96 83.77 -21.16
N GLN A 770 -30.13 84.03 -20.14
CA GLN A 770 -29.29 85.22 -20.08
C GLN A 770 -28.23 85.23 -21.17
N ASP A 771 -27.57 84.10 -21.41
CA ASP A 771 -26.61 83.92 -22.51
C ASP A 771 -27.28 84.10 -23.87
N SER A 772 -28.49 83.54 -24.05
CA SER A 772 -29.31 83.72 -25.25
C SER A 772 -29.67 85.19 -25.48
N ILE A 773 -30.09 85.91 -24.44
CA ILE A 773 -30.35 87.35 -24.49
C ILE A 773 -29.06 88.12 -24.83
N GLY A 774 -27.93 87.71 -24.25
CA GLY A 774 -26.60 88.28 -24.54
C GLY A 774 -26.15 88.05 -25.98
N ALA A 775 -26.45 86.89 -26.55
CA ALA A 775 -26.21 86.57 -27.96
C ALA A 775 -27.08 87.43 -28.89
N LEU A 776 -28.40 87.50 -28.62
CA LEU A 776 -29.34 88.33 -29.40
C LEU A 776 -28.96 89.82 -29.36
N ARG A 777 -28.48 90.32 -28.22
CA ARG A 777 -27.99 91.70 -28.11
C ARG A 777 -26.74 91.94 -28.97
N ARG A 778 -25.80 90.99 -28.99
CA ARG A 778 -24.61 91.07 -29.85
C ARG A 778 -24.96 91.01 -31.32
N GLU A 779 -25.85 90.11 -31.71
CA GLU A 779 -26.33 89.99 -33.09
C GLU A 779 -27.04 91.26 -33.57
N ASN A 780 -27.92 91.85 -32.75
CA ASN A 780 -28.60 93.10 -33.08
C ASN A 780 -27.62 94.27 -33.21
N LYS A 781 -26.55 94.29 -32.40
CA LYS A 781 -25.46 95.26 -32.55
C LYS A 781 -24.70 95.04 -33.86
N ASN A 782 -24.30 93.80 -34.18
CA ASN A 782 -23.61 93.49 -35.43
C ASN A 782 -24.44 93.89 -36.66
N LEU A 783 -25.76 93.60 -36.64
CA LEU A 783 -26.67 94.02 -37.72
C LEU A 783 -26.78 95.55 -37.82
N ALA A 784 -26.76 96.27 -36.70
CA ALA A 784 -26.74 97.73 -36.71
C ALA A 784 -25.43 98.29 -37.28
N ASP A 785 -24.29 97.69 -36.91
CA ASP A 785 -22.96 98.07 -37.42
C ASP A 785 -22.86 97.74 -38.93
N GLU A 786 -23.40 96.62 -39.40
CA GLU A 786 -23.45 96.23 -40.82
C GLU A 786 -24.34 97.18 -41.65
N ILE A 787 -25.51 97.57 -41.11
CA ILE A 787 -26.35 98.60 -41.74
C ILE A 787 -25.59 99.92 -41.87
N HIS A 788 -24.80 100.28 -40.86
CA HIS A 788 -23.98 101.49 -40.89
C HIS A 788 -22.89 101.40 -41.97
N ASP A 789 -22.13 100.31 -42.01
CA ASP A 789 -21.06 100.09 -43.00
C ASP A 789 -21.60 100.04 -44.44
N LEU A 790 -22.75 99.39 -44.69
CA LEU A 790 -23.40 99.39 -46.02
C LEU A 790 -23.90 100.77 -46.42
N THR A 791 -24.37 101.57 -45.46
CA THR A 791 -24.78 102.96 -45.71
C THR A 791 -23.58 103.83 -46.11
N ASP A 792 -22.44 103.63 -45.45
CA ASP A 792 -21.19 104.32 -45.79
C ASP A 792 -20.69 103.92 -47.18
N GLN A 793 -20.71 102.63 -47.53
CA GLN A 793 -20.33 102.15 -48.87
C GLN A 793 -21.19 102.73 -50.00
N LEU A 794 -22.50 102.87 -49.77
CA LEU A 794 -23.42 103.50 -50.73
C LEU A 794 -23.10 104.99 -50.96
N SER A 795 -22.58 105.67 -49.94
CA SER A 795 -22.17 107.08 -50.04
C SER A 795 -20.86 107.30 -50.80
N GLU A 796 -20.01 106.26 -50.89
CA GLU A 796 -18.69 106.34 -51.54
C GLU A 796 -18.72 106.13 -53.07
N GLY A 797 -19.79 105.58 -53.67
CA GLY A 797 -19.85 105.17 -55.09
C GLY A 797 -19.93 106.28 -56.17
N GLY A 798 -19.32 107.43 -55.97
CA GLY A 798 -19.52 108.63 -56.79
C GLY A 798 -18.37 109.07 -57.72
N ARG A 799 -17.20 108.40 -57.77
CA ARG A 799 -16.00 108.88 -58.51
C ARG A 799 -15.21 107.74 -59.20
N SER A 800 -15.61 107.46 -60.44
CA SER A 800 -15.00 106.50 -61.37
C SER A 800 -13.52 106.77 -61.72
N THR A 801 -12.64 105.88 -61.21
CA THR A 801 -11.24 105.48 -61.55
C THR A 801 -10.35 105.38 -60.32
N HIS A 802 -10.40 106.37 -59.42
CA HIS A 802 -9.67 106.29 -58.15
C HIS A 802 -10.23 105.19 -57.23
N GLU A 803 -11.52 104.87 -57.37
CA GLU A 803 -12.19 103.77 -56.68
C GLU A 803 -11.65 102.38 -57.08
N LEU A 804 -11.27 102.18 -58.35
CA LEU A 804 -10.76 100.90 -58.83
C LEU A 804 -9.35 100.59 -58.32
N ASP A 805 -8.45 101.58 -58.29
CA ASP A 805 -7.10 101.41 -57.72
C ASP A 805 -7.15 101.21 -56.20
N LYS A 806 -8.08 101.89 -55.52
CA LYS A 806 -8.30 101.69 -54.08
C LYS A 806 -8.87 100.30 -53.79
N ALA A 807 -9.79 99.79 -54.62
CA ALA A 807 -10.31 98.43 -54.52
C ALA A 807 -9.23 97.38 -54.77
N ARG A 808 -8.35 97.58 -55.77
CA ARG A 808 -7.22 96.67 -56.03
C ARG A 808 -6.27 96.58 -54.84
N ARG A 809 -5.88 97.71 -54.24
CA ARG A 809 -5.00 97.72 -53.06
C ARG A 809 -5.65 97.06 -51.84
N ARG A 810 -6.97 97.25 -51.65
CA ARG A 810 -7.73 96.52 -50.63
C ARG A 810 -7.64 95.01 -50.86
N LEU A 811 -7.90 94.53 -52.08
CA LEU A 811 -7.81 93.10 -52.41
C LEU A 811 -6.40 92.51 -52.26
N GLU A 812 -5.34 93.27 -52.55
CA GLU A 812 -3.95 92.85 -52.32
C GLU A 812 -3.65 92.72 -50.81
N MET A 813 -4.05 93.69 -49.98
CA MET A 813 -3.94 93.59 -48.52
C MET A 813 -4.76 92.43 -47.96
N GLU A 814 -5.97 92.23 -48.47
CA GLU A 814 -6.84 91.17 -48.04
C GLU A 814 -6.29 89.77 -48.33
N LYS A 815 -5.59 89.62 -49.46
CA LYS A 815 -4.87 88.40 -49.82
C LYS A 815 -3.70 88.16 -48.88
N GLU A 816 -2.91 89.18 -48.55
CA GLU A 816 -1.78 89.08 -47.62
C GLU A 816 -2.26 88.69 -46.20
N GLU A 817 -3.36 89.27 -45.71
CA GLU A 817 -3.97 88.88 -44.43
C GLU A 817 -4.47 87.42 -44.42
N LEU A 818 -5.12 86.97 -45.50
CA LEU A 818 -5.59 85.58 -45.60
C LEU A 818 -4.44 84.59 -45.71
N GLN A 819 -3.36 84.96 -46.41
CA GLN A 819 -2.16 84.15 -46.49
C GLN A 819 -1.45 84.05 -45.13
N ALA A 820 -1.31 85.16 -44.39
CA ALA A 820 -0.75 85.15 -43.05
C ALA A 820 -1.58 84.29 -42.07
N ALA A 821 -2.91 84.38 -42.13
CA ALA A 821 -3.79 83.55 -41.31
C ALA A 821 -3.72 82.05 -41.68
N LEU A 822 -3.52 81.73 -42.97
CA LEU A 822 -3.29 80.35 -43.41
C LEU A 822 -1.95 79.83 -42.89
N GLU A 823 -0.87 80.60 -43.02
CA GLU A 823 0.47 80.23 -42.53
C GLU A 823 0.47 80.03 -40.99
N GLU A 824 -0.26 80.87 -40.24
CA GLU A 824 -0.44 80.71 -38.79
C GLU A 824 -1.24 79.43 -38.46
N ALA A 825 -2.31 79.13 -39.20
CA ALA A 825 -3.10 77.92 -39.02
C ALA A 825 -2.32 76.64 -39.38
N GLU A 826 -1.50 76.68 -40.44
CA GLU A 826 -0.60 75.60 -40.84
C GLU A 826 0.47 75.37 -39.77
N GLY A 827 1.11 76.43 -39.26
CA GLY A 827 2.07 76.33 -38.16
C GLY A 827 1.46 75.77 -36.87
N ALA A 828 0.22 76.15 -36.54
CA ALA A 828 -0.51 75.59 -35.40
C ALA A 828 -0.84 74.10 -35.60
N LEU A 829 -1.24 73.70 -36.82
CA LEU A 829 -1.51 72.31 -37.17
C LEU A 829 -0.23 71.46 -37.04
N GLU A 830 0.89 71.91 -37.60
CA GLU A 830 2.18 71.22 -37.51
C GLU A 830 2.61 71.02 -36.05
N GLN A 831 2.41 72.03 -35.20
CA GLN A 831 2.73 71.94 -33.78
C GLN A 831 1.88 70.88 -33.07
N GLU A 832 0.57 70.80 -33.37
CA GLU A 832 -0.32 69.78 -32.80
C GLU A 832 -0.02 68.37 -33.33
N GLU A 833 0.30 68.22 -34.62
CA GLU A 833 0.75 66.95 -35.19
C GLU A 833 2.05 66.47 -34.54
N ALA A 834 3.00 67.38 -34.28
CA ALA A 834 4.23 67.07 -33.56
C ALA A 834 3.98 66.66 -32.09
N LYS A 835 2.98 67.23 -31.41
CA LYS A 835 2.57 66.80 -30.07
C LYS A 835 1.95 65.39 -30.11
N VAL A 836 1.08 65.12 -31.08
CA VAL A 836 0.46 63.79 -31.26
C VAL A 836 1.52 62.72 -31.55
N MET A 837 2.49 63.00 -32.43
CA MET A 837 3.59 62.06 -32.71
C MET A 837 4.44 61.78 -31.47
N ARG A 838 4.78 62.80 -30.67
CA ARG A 838 5.51 62.61 -29.41
C ARG A 838 4.74 61.72 -28.43
N ALA A 839 3.45 61.98 -28.23
CA ALA A 839 2.60 61.15 -27.37
C ALA A 839 2.48 59.71 -27.88
N GLN A 840 2.40 59.50 -29.19
CA GLN A 840 2.37 58.16 -29.78
C GLN A 840 3.68 57.39 -29.56
N LEU A 841 4.83 58.06 -29.69
CA LEU A 841 6.14 57.47 -29.40
C LEU A 841 6.28 57.11 -27.92
N GLU A 842 5.87 57.99 -27.01
CA GLU A 842 5.88 57.72 -25.57
C GLU A 842 5.01 56.51 -25.21
N ILE A 843 3.79 56.43 -25.76
CA ILE A 843 2.91 55.27 -25.59
C ILE A 843 3.56 53.99 -26.13
N ALA A 844 4.27 54.06 -27.26
CA ALA A 844 4.97 52.90 -27.82
C ALA A 844 6.13 52.45 -26.93
N THR A 845 6.91 53.39 -26.38
CA THR A 845 7.99 53.10 -25.43
C THR A 845 7.45 52.45 -24.16
N VAL A 846 6.40 53.02 -23.55
CA VAL A 846 5.77 52.46 -22.36
C VAL A 846 5.20 51.06 -22.62
N ARG A 847 4.62 50.81 -23.80
CA ARG A 847 4.16 49.46 -24.18
C ARG A 847 5.32 48.47 -24.26
N ASN A 848 6.42 48.83 -24.90
CA ASN A 848 7.60 47.96 -24.99
C ASN A 848 8.21 47.68 -23.61
N GLU A 849 8.24 48.66 -22.71
CA GLU A 849 8.69 48.46 -21.32
C GLU A 849 7.77 47.52 -20.55
N ILE A 850 6.44 47.66 -20.70
CA ILE A 850 5.47 46.76 -20.10
C ILE A 850 5.64 45.33 -20.63
N ASP A 851 5.78 45.15 -21.94
CA ASP A 851 5.96 43.83 -22.55
C ASP A 851 7.26 43.16 -22.06
N LYS A 852 8.36 43.94 -21.95
CA LYS A 852 9.62 43.45 -21.37
C LYS A 852 9.45 43.02 -19.91
N ARG A 853 8.77 43.83 -19.08
CA ARG A 853 8.49 43.48 -17.68
C ARG A 853 7.60 42.24 -17.56
N ILE A 854 6.64 42.05 -18.47
CA ILE A 854 5.82 40.85 -18.51
C ILE A 854 6.70 39.63 -18.81
N GLN A 855 7.59 39.71 -19.80
CA GLN A 855 8.52 38.63 -20.13
C GLN A 855 9.45 38.30 -18.95
N GLU A 856 10.05 39.31 -18.32
CA GLU A 856 10.90 39.11 -17.12
C GLU A 856 10.11 38.41 -16.00
N LYS A 857 8.84 38.78 -15.79
CA LYS A 857 7.97 38.12 -14.80
C LYS A 857 7.59 36.69 -15.18
N GLU A 858 7.34 36.40 -16.46
CA GLU A 858 7.10 35.04 -16.94
C GLU A 858 8.33 34.15 -16.71
N GLU A 859 9.53 34.66 -16.95
CA GLU A 859 10.79 33.96 -16.67
C GLU A 859 11.01 33.73 -15.15
N GLU A 860 10.70 34.70 -14.30
CA GLU A 860 10.71 34.53 -12.83
C GLU A 860 9.71 33.46 -12.37
N PHE A 861 8.49 33.44 -12.92
CA PHE A 861 7.49 32.42 -12.62
C PHE A 861 7.91 31.03 -13.07
N ASP A 862 8.54 30.91 -14.24
CA ASP A 862 9.06 29.64 -14.71
C ASP A 862 10.23 29.15 -13.86
N ASN A 863 11.11 30.04 -13.40
CA ASN A 863 12.19 29.69 -12.49
C ASN A 863 11.68 29.24 -11.13
N THR A 864 10.71 29.95 -10.54
CA THR A 864 10.08 29.54 -9.28
C THR A 864 9.33 28.21 -9.42
N ARG A 865 8.62 27.99 -10.53
CA ARG A 865 7.99 26.70 -10.84
C ARG A 865 9.02 25.56 -10.91
N ARG A 866 10.14 25.76 -11.61
CA ARG A 866 11.23 24.76 -11.68
C ARG A 866 11.85 24.48 -10.32
N ASN A 867 12.06 25.51 -9.48
CA ASN A 867 12.61 25.33 -8.14
C ASN A 867 11.65 24.55 -7.24
N HIS A 868 10.35 24.87 -7.25
CA HIS A 868 9.35 24.09 -6.51
C HIS A 868 9.23 22.66 -7.03
N GLN A 869 9.33 22.45 -8.34
CA GLN A 869 9.33 21.11 -8.93
C GLN A 869 10.54 20.28 -8.44
N ARG A 870 11.76 20.84 -8.46
CA ARG A 870 12.95 20.17 -7.92
C ARG A 870 12.84 19.86 -6.43
N ALA A 871 12.26 20.77 -5.65
CA ALA A 871 12.03 20.55 -4.22
C ALA A 871 11.02 19.39 -3.99
N LEU A 872 9.96 19.32 -4.79
CA LEU A 872 9.00 18.21 -4.75
C LEU A 872 9.67 16.88 -5.13
N GLU A 873 10.46 16.84 -6.20
CA GLU A 873 11.19 15.64 -6.63
C GLU A 873 12.20 15.17 -5.56
N SER A 874 12.92 16.10 -4.93
CA SER A 874 13.84 15.79 -3.83
C SER A 874 13.11 15.25 -2.59
N MET A 875 11.99 15.87 -2.21
CA MET A 875 11.18 15.41 -1.09
C MET A 875 10.55 14.03 -1.37
N GLN A 876 10.12 13.79 -2.62
CA GLN A 876 9.61 12.50 -3.05
C GLN A 876 10.71 11.42 -3.01
N ALA A 877 11.91 11.71 -3.51
CA ALA A 877 13.03 10.77 -3.43
C ALA A 877 13.41 10.43 -1.98
N SER A 878 13.38 11.42 -1.07
CA SER A 878 13.61 11.20 0.36
C SER A 878 12.52 10.32 0.99
N LEU A 879 11.25 10.54 0.63
CA LEU A 879 10.12 9.75 1.12
C LEU A 879 10.20 8.30 0.62
N GLU A 880 10.56 8.08 -0.65
CA GLU A 880 10.74 6.75 -1.24
C GLU A 880 11.91 6.00 -0.59
N ALA A 881 13.02 6.70 -0.31
CA ALA A 881 14.16 6.12 0.41
C ALA A 881 13.79 5.72 1.85
N GLU A 882 13.07 6.57 2.59
CA GLU A 882 12.60 6.26 3.94
C GLU A 882 11.60 5.10 3.94
N ALA A 883 10.67 5.06 2.98
CA ALA A 883 9.71 3.97 2.82
C ALA A 883 10.41 2.63 2.55
N LYS A 884 11.40 2.61 1.66
CA LYS A 884 12.21 1.41 1.37
C LYS A 884 13.01 0.97 2.59
N GLY A 885 13.69 1.90 3.27
CA GLY A 885 14.43 1.63 4.50
C GLY A 885 13.56 1.05 5.61
N LYS A 886 12.34 1.59 5.79
CA LYS A 886 11.36 1.06 6.76
C LYS A 886 10.88 -0.34 6.39
N ALA A 887 10.64 -0.60 5.10
CA ALA A 887 10.24 -1.92 4.61
C ALA A 887 11.33 -2.97 4.85
N ASP A 888 12.59 -2.62 4.59
CA ASP A 888 13.74 -3.52 4.80
C ASP A 888 13.96 -3.78 6.30
N ALA A 889 13.89 -2.74 7.13
CA ALA A 889 13.96 -2.89 8.59
C ALA A 889 12.84 -3.80 9.13
N MET A 890 11.61 -3.65 8.64
CA MET A 890 10.48 -4.52 9.02
C MET A 890 10.69 -5.96 8.56
N ARG A 891 11.27 -6.18 7.39
CA ARG A 891 11.57 -7.52 6.86
C ARG A 891 12.62 -8.23 7.71
N ILE A 892 13.72 -7.53 8.04
CA ILE A 892 14.77 -8.04 8.92
C ILE A 892 14.21 -8.33 10.31
N LYS A 893 13.42 -7.42 10.87
CA LYS A 893 12.77 -7.62 12.17
C LYS A 893 11.93 -8.89 12.19
N LYS A 894 11.05 -9.09 11.20
CA LYS A 894 10.21 -10.30 11.12
C LYS A 894 11.05 -11.58 10.99
N LYS A 895 12.14 -11.54 10.23
CA LYS A 895 13.06 -12.68 10.11
C LYS A 895 13.71 -12.99 11.45
N LEU A 896 14.23 -11.99 12.16
CA LEU A 896 14.83 -12.19 13.48
C LEU A 896 13.80 -12.68 14.52
N GLU A 897 12.56 -12.18 14.48
CA GLU A 897 11.46 -12.69 15.33
C GLU A 897 11.16 -14.17 15.03
N GLN A 898 11.18 -14.57 13.76
CA GLN A 898 11.02 -15.96 13.36
C GLN A 898 12.20 -16.82 13.82
N ASP A 899 13.44 -16.38 13.58
CA ASP A 899 14.66 -17.10 13.98
C ASP A 899 14.72 -17.30 15.50
N ILE A 900 14.34 -16.27 16.29
CA ILE A 900 14.23 -16.38 17.75
C ILE A 900 13.21 -17.45 18.14
N ASN A 901 12.03 -17.45 17.50
CA ASN A 901 10.99 -18.42 17.80
C ASN A 901 11.41 -19.85 17.44
N GLU A 902 12.14 -20.04 16.33
CA GLU A 902 12.70 -21.35 15.96
C GLU A 902 13.76 -21.82 16.96
N LEU A 903 14.64 -20.93 17.41
CA LEU A 903 15.63 -21.22 18.46
C LEU A 903 14.98 -21.53 19.81
N GLU A 904 13.90 -20.84 20.18
CA GLU A 904 13.12 -21.11 21.39
C GLU A 904 12.51 -22.51 21.33
N VAL A 905 11.87 -22.88 20.20
CA VAL A 905 11.31 -24.22 20.00
C VAL A 905 12.39 -25.30 20.06
N ALA A 906 13.55 -25.07 19.43
CA ALA A 906 14.68 -26.01 19.46
C ALA A 906 15.25 -26.19 20.87
N LEU A 907 15.38 -25.10 21.63
CA LEU A 907 15.82 -25.13 23.02
C LEU A 907 14.83 -25.90 23.90
N ASP A 908 13.53 -25.69 23.68
CA ASP A 908 12.46 -26.38 24.39
C ASP A 908 12.46 -27.89 24.10
N ALA A 909 12.66 -28.27 22.84
CA ALA A 909 12.81 -29.66 22.43
C ALA A 909 14.06 -30.30 23.06
N SER A 910 15.20 -29.59 23.07
CA SER A 910 16.43 -30.04 23.70
C SER A 910 16.26 -30.23 25.21
N ASN A 911 15.59 -29.30 25.89
CA ASN A 911 15.30 -29.38 27.32
C ASN A 911 14.36 -30.55 27.65
N ARG A 912 13.34 -30.82 26.82
CA ARG A 912 12.49 -32.01 26.97
C ARG A 912 13.29 -33.29 26.78
N GLY A 913 14.11 -33.37 25.74
CA GLY A 913 15.00 -34.51 25.51
C GLY A 913 15.96 -34.75 26.67
N LYS A 914 16.54 -33.68 27.25
CA LYS A 914 17.37 -33.78 28.46
C LYS A 914 16.57 -34.33 29.65
N ALA A 915 15.34 -33.84 29.88
CA ALA A 915 14.49 -34.30 30.97
C ALA A 915 14.08 -35.78 30.82
N GLU A 916 13.86 -36.24 29.58
CA GLU A 916 13.62 -37.65 29.29
C GLU A 916 14.87 -38.50 29.57
N MET A 917 16.04 -38.06 29.11
CA MET A 917 17.30 -38.76 29.39
C MET A 917 17.60 -38.84 30.89
N GLU A 918 17.33 -37.77 31.66
CA GLU A 918 17.45 -37.81 33.13
C GLU A 918 16.48 -38.81 33.78
N LYS A 919 15.25 -38.95 33.27
CA LYS A 919 14.31 -40.00 33.73
C LYS A 919 14.83 -41.40 33.40
N THR A 920 15.37 -41.60 32.20
CA THR A 920 15.94 -42.88 31.78
C THR A 920 17.13 -43.27 32.64
N VAL A 921 18.03 -42.32 32.94
CA VAL A 921 19.16 -42.53 33.87
C VAL A 921 18.66 -42.91 35.27
N LYS A 922 17.64 -42.23 35.80
CA LYS A 922 17.04 -42.61 37.09
C LYS A 922 16.46 -44.02 37.08
N ARG A 923 15.82 -44.41 35.97
CA ARG A 923 15.26 -45.76 35.79
C ARG A 923 16.36 -46.84 35.78
N TYR A 924 17.47 -46.58 35.08
CA TYR A 924 18.62 -47.49 35.11
C TYR A 924 19.30 -47.55 36.48
N GLN A 925 19.42 -46.43 37.18
CA GLN A 925 19.92 -46.43 38.57
C GLN A 925 19.04 -47.25 39.51
N GLN A 926 17.71 -47.20 39.33
CA GLN A 926 16.75 -48.01 40.08
C GLN A 926 16.94 -49.51 39.78
N GLN A 927 17.00 -49.89 38.49
CA GLN A 927 17.21 -51.28 38.08
C GLN A 927 18.55 -51.85 38.58
N ILE A 928 19.62 -51.05 38.56
CA ILE A 928 20.92 -51.47 39.10
C ILE A 928 20.81 -51.76 40.60
N ARG A 929 20.10 -50.93 41.38
CA ARG A 929 19.87 -51.19 42.81
C ARG A 929 19.04 -52.45 43.06
N GLU A 930 18.00 -52.67 42.27
CA GLU A 930 17.16 -53.86 42.38
C GLU A 930 17.97 -55.13 42.09
N MET A 931 18.80 -55.12 41.04
CA MET A 931 19.72 -56.23 40.75
C MET A 931 20.78 -56.44 41.84
N GLN A 932 21.34 -55.36 42.41
CA GLN A 932 22.27 -55.45 43.54
C GLN A 932 21.60 -56.10 44.75
N THR A 933 20.37 -55.70 45.07
CA THR A 933 19.59 -56.26 46.19
C THR A 933 19.29 -57.74 45.96
N SER A 934 18.92 -58.13 44.74
CA SER A 934 18.69 -59.53 44.37
C SER A 934 19.96 -60.37 44.49
N ILE A 935 21.13 -59.85 44.11
CA ILE A 935 22.41 -60.55 44.27
C ILE A 935 22.77 -60.73 45.75
N GLU A 936 22.55 -59.71 46.58
CA GLU A 936 22.77 -59.80 48.04
C GLU A 936 21.85 -60.85 48.68
N GLU A 937 20.60 -60.96 48.22
CA GLU A 937 19.63 -61.92 48.72
C GLU A 937 19.96 -63.36 48.30
N GLU A 938 20.39 -63.57 47.05
CA GLU A 938 20.92 -64.86 46.57
C GLU A 938 22.21 -65.28 47.31
N GLN A 939 23.12 -64.34 47.58
CA GLN A 939 24.31 -64.61 48.38
C GLN A 939 23.95 -65.03 49.81
N ARG A 940 22.96 -64.36 50.42
CA ARG A 940 22.48 -64.71 51.75
C ARG A 940 21.85 -66.10 51.79
N GLN A 941 20.99 -66.44 50.82
CA GLN A 941 20.41 -67.77 50.71
C GLN A 941 21.47 -68.86 50.51
N ARG A 942 22.52 -68.57 49.74
CA ARG A 942 23.64 -69.47 49.54
C ARG A 942 24.41 -69.71 50.85
N ASP A 943 24.64 -68.68 51.65
CA ASP A 943 25.31 -68.81 52.95
C ASP A 943 24.46 -69.59 53.96
N GLU A 944 23.14 -69.34 54.01
CA GLU A 944 22.19 -70.12 54.82
C GLU A 944 22.19 -71.61 54.42
N ALA A 945 22.20 -71.91 53.12
CA ALA A 945 22.30 -73.29 52.62
C ALA A 945 23.63 -73.95 52.98
N ARG A 946 24.74 -73.19 52.96
CA ARG A 946 26.07 -73.67 53.34
C ARG A 946 26.18 -73.95 54.84
N GLU A 947 25.58 -73.13 55.69
CA GLU A 947 25.49 -73.40 57.13
C GLU A 947 24.67 -74.65 57.42
N SER A 948 23.54 -74.84 56.72
CA SER A 948 22.72 -76.04 56.83
C SER A 948 23.49 -77.31 56.41
N TYR A 949 24.27 -77.24 55.31
CA TYR A 949 25.16 -78.32 54.89
C TYR A 949 26.22 -78.64 55.96
N ASN A 950 26.90 -77.63 56.52
CA ASN A 950 27.90 -77.83 57.56
C ASN A 950 27.31 -78.44 58.85
N MET A 951 26.06 -78.10 59.19
CA MET A 951 25.34 -78.72 60.31
C MET A 951 25.02 -80.20 60.04
N ALA A 952 24.60 -80.54 58.81
CA ALA A 952 24.36 -81.92 58.41
C ALA A 952 25.66 -82.75 58.40
N GLU A 953 26.77 -82.18 57.93
CA GLU A 953 28.08 -82.82 57.90
C GLU A 953 28.59 -83.13 59.32
N ARG A 954 28.43 -82.19 60.27
CA ARG A 954 28.75 -82.42 61.70
C ARG A 954 27.92 -83.54 62.32
N ARG A 955 26.64 -83.64 61.95
CA ARG A 955 25.76 -84.75 62.38
C ARG A 955 26.25 -86.09 61.85
N CYS A 956 26.69 -86.13 60.60
CA CYS A 956 27.24 -87.34 59.97
C CYS A 956 28.56 -87.79 60.64
N THR A 957 29.43 -86.84 61.02
CA THR A 957 30.69 -87.17 61.73
C THR A 957 30.43 -87.73 63.13
N LEU A 958 29.44 -87.20 63.84
CA LEU A 958 29.03 -87.70 65.15
C LEU A 958 28.51 -89.14 65.08
N MET A 959 27.64 -89.42 64.10
CA MET A 959 27.13 -90.77 63.83
C MET A 959 28.25 -91.75 63.43
N SER A 960 29.27 -91.28 62.72
CA SER A 960 30.43 -92.12 62.38
C SER A 960 31.28 -92.48 63.61
N GLY A 961 31.41 -91.57 64.59
CA GLY A 961 32.08 -91.86 65.86
C GLY A 961 31.35 -92.89 66.71
N GLU A 962 30.01 -92.83 66.76
CA GLU A 962 29.18 -93.82 67.46
C GLU A 962 29.32 -95.23 66.87
N VAL A 963 29.55 -95.35 65.55
CA VAL A 963 29.77 -96.64 64.87
C VAL A 963 31.16 -97.24 65.21
N GLU A 964 32.18 -96.41 65.44
CA GLU A 964 33.51 -96.89 65.82
C GLU A 964 33.57 -97.36 67.29
N GLU A 965 32.86 -96.71 68.20
CA GLU A 965 32.72 -97.16 69.60
C GLU A 965 31.97 -98.49 69.70
N LEU A 966 30.95 -98.70 68.87
CA LEU A 966 30.22 -99.97 68.79
C LEU A 966 31.07 -101.12 68.22
N ARG A 967 32.07 -100.83 67.37
CA ARG A 967 33.02 -101.83 66.85
C ARG A 967 34.05 -102.28 67.90
N ALA A 968 34.52 -101.35 68.75
CA ALA A 968 35.43 -101.69 69.84
C ALA A 968 34.77 -102.55 70.94
N ALA A 969 33.47 -102.33 71.21
CA ALA A 969 32.68 -103.13 72.13
C ALA A 969 32.45 -104.58 71.63
N LEU A 970 32.42 -104.79 70.31
CA LEU A 970 32.16 -106.08 69.67
C LEU A 970 33.36 -107.06 69.76
N GLU A 971 34.60 -106.59 69.59
CA GLU A 971 35.79 -107.47 69.67
C GLU A 971 36.15 -107.90 71.10
N GLN A 972 35.82 -107.07 72.09
CA GLN A 972 35.98 -107.44 73.51
C GLN A 972 34.95 -108.51 73.93
N ALA A 973 33.77 -108.53 73.31
CA ALA A 973 32.74 -109.54 73.51
C ALA A 973 33.08 -110.90 72.85
N GLU A 974 33.82 -110.92 71.73
CA GLU A 974 34.20 -112.17 71.04
C GLU A 974 35.26 -113.01 71.77
N ARG A 975 36.09 -112.42 72.65
CA ARG A 975 37.03 -113.18 73.50
C ARG A 975 36.36 -113.80 74.73
N ALA A 976 35.29 -113.21 75.25
CA ALA A 976 34.50 -113.76 76.35
C ALA A 976 33.58 -114.90 75.88
N ARG A 977 33.10 -114.84 74.62
CA ARG A 977 32.20 -115.84 74.01
C ARG A 977 32.79 -117.26 73.95
N LYS A 978 34.11 -117.42 73.75
CA LYS A 978 34.79 -118.73 73.74
C LYS A 978 34.93 -119.42 75.11
N ALA A 979 34.70 -118.71 76.22
CA ALA A 979 34.74 -119.29 77.57
C ALA A 979 33.34 -119.67 78.09
N SER A 980 32.28 -119.01 77.62
CA SER A 980 30.89 -119.24 78.03
C SER A 980 30.15 -120.30 77.21
N ASP A 981 30.70 -120.77 76.09
CA ASP A 981 30.16 -121.89 75.29
C ASP A 981 30.14 -123.24 76.06
N ASN A 982 30.83 -123.36 77.21
CA ASN A 982 30.78 -124.53 78.10
C ASN A 982 29.70 -124.47 79.20
N GLU A 983 29.06 -123.31 79.43
CA GLU A 983 28.04 -123.14 80.49
C GLU A 983 26.62 -122.96 79.92
N LEU A 984 26.49 -122.74 78.60
CA LEU A 984 25.20 -122.55 77.92
C LEU A 984 24.44 -123.87 77.67
N ALA A 985 25.09 -125.02 77.81
CA ALA A 985 24.45 -126.34 77.73
C ALA A 985 23.43 -126.55 78.87
N ASP A 986 23.60 -125.91 80.03
CA ASP A 986 22.72 -126.05 81.19
C ASP A 986 21.64 -124.95 81.27
N ALA A 987 21.72 -123.90 80.44
CA ALA A 987 20.75 -122.81 80.40
C ALA A 987 19.61 -123.02 79.37
N ASN A 988 19.79 -123.96 78.44
CA ASN A 988 18.80 -124.33 77.42
C ASN A 988 17.52 -124.96 77.99
N ASP A 989 17.54 -125.46 79.24
CA ASP A 989 16.37 -126.03 79.90
C ASP A 989 15.46 -124.99 80.60
N ARG A 990 15.91 -123.74 80.76
CA ARG A 990 15.17 -122.71 81.52
C ARG A 990 14.43 -121.68 80.66
N VAL A 991 14.72 -121.57 79.35
CA VAL A 991 14.09 -120.55 78.48
C VAL A 991 12.90 -121.10 77.68
N ASN A 992 12.77 -122.43 77.57
CA ASN A 992 11.53 -123.08 77.12
C ASN A 992 10.29 -122.71 77.99
N GLU A 993 10.50 -122.14 79.18
CA GLU A 993 9.45 -121.63 80.06
C GLU A 993 9.04 -120.17 79.77
N LEU A 994 9.87 -119.35 79.10
CA LEU A 994 9.58 -117.94 78.79
C LEU A 994 9.00 -117.73 77.38
N THR A 995 9.14 -118.73 76.50
CA THR A 995 8.51 -118.79 75.16
C THR A 995 6.97 -118.83 75.24
N SER A 996 6.39 -119.11 76.41
CA SER A 996 4.94 -119.16 76.66
C SER A 996 4.29 -117.80 76.99
N GLN A 997 5.06 -116.75 77.36
CA GLN A 997 4.49 -115.54 77.97
C GLN A 997 4.55 -114.22 77.18
N VAL A 998 5.22 -114.11 76.02
CA VAL A 998 5.24 -112.84 75.25
C VAL A 998 4.41 -112.90 73.95
N SER A 999 3.92 -114.09 73.58
CA SER A 999 2.74 -114.22 72.70
C SER A 999 1.50 -113.45 73.22
N SER A 1000 1.49 -113.09 74.52
CA SER A 1000 0.48 -112.23 75.15
C SER A 1000 0.70 -110.72 74.96
N VAL A 1001 1.92 -110.27 74.64
CA VAL A 1001 2.24 -108.83 74.48
C VAL A 1001 2.15 -108.39 73.01
N GLN A 1002 2.36 -109.29 72.05
CA GLN A 1002 2.13 -109.04 70.63
C GLN A 1002 0.64 -108.79 70.27
N GLY A 1003 -0.30 -109.27 71.08
CA GLY A 1003 -1.74 -109.00 70.92
C GLY A 1003 -2.18 -107.62 71.42
N GLN A 1004 -1.47 -107.04 72.39
CA GLN A 1004 -1.77 -105.70 72.93
C GLN A 1004 -1.01 -104.58 72.19
N LYS A 1005 0.09 -104.91 71.51
CA LYS A 1005 0.78 -104.02 70.55
C LYS A 1005 -0.10 -103.66 69.35
N ARG A 1006 -0.86 -104.63 68.78
CA ARG A 1006 -1.76 -104.39 67.64
C ARG A 1006 -3.02 -103.58 67.96
N LYS A 1007 -3.37 -103.41 69.24
CA LYS A 1007 -4.55 -102.64 69.68
C LYS A 1007 -4.19 -101.18 69.98
N LEU A 1008 -2.98 -100.91 70.49
CA LEU A 1008 -2.46 -99.55 70.71
C LEU A 1008 -1.86 -98.90 69.45
N GLU A 1009 -1.40 -99.69 68.46
CA GLU A 1009 -1.01 -99.17 67.14
C GLU A 1009 -2.22 -98.73 66.29
N GLY A 1010 -3.40 -99.32 66.52
CA GLY A 1010 -4.68 -98.89 65.92
C GLY A 1010 -5.20 -97.57 66.50
N ASP A 1011 -5.00 -97.34 67.80
CA ASP A 1011 -5.42 -96.12 68.49
C ASP A 1011 -4.47 -94.92 68.20
N ILE A 1012 -3.20 -95.16 67.85
CA ILE A 1012 -2.27 -94.12 67.37
C ILE A 1012 -2.58 -93.72 65.91
N ASN A 1013 -2.93 -94.68 65.05
CA ASN A 1013 -3.39 -94.38 63.70
C ASN A 1013 -4.76 -93.68 63.71
N ALA A 1014 -5.66 -94.01 64.65
CA ALA A 1014 -6.91 -93.28 64.83
C ALA A 1014 -6.66 -91.84 65.32
N MET A 1015 -5.72 -91.61 66.26
CA MET A 1015 -5.35 -90.25 66.67
C MET A 1015 -4.57 -89.47 65.61
N GLN A 1016 -3.83 -90.13 64.70
CA GLN A 1016 -3.21 -89.49 63.54
C GLN A 1016 -4.24 -89.16 62.45
N THR A 1017 -5.26 -90.00 62.27
CA THR A 1017 -6.39 -89.71 61.36
C THR A 1017 -7.27 -88.60 61.94
N ASP A 1018 -7.46 -88.54 63.26
CA ASP A 1018 -8.17 -87.45 63.94
C ASP A 1018 -7.34 -86.14 63.96
N LEU A 1019 -5.99 -86.22 63.97
CA LEU A 1019 -5.11 -85.06 63.79
C LEU A 1019 -5.08 -84.58 62.34
N ASP A 1020 -5.14 -85.48 61.35
CA ASP A 1020 -5.23 -85.15 59.91
C ASP A 1020 -6.65 -84.71 59.51
N GLU A 1021 -7.71 -85.18 60.18
CA GLU A 1021 -9.07 -84.66 60.06
C GLU A 1021 -9.22 -83.32 60.76
N MET A 1022 -8.56 -83.07 61.90
CA MET A 1022 -8.48 -81.73 62.51
C MET A 1022 -7.56 -80.78 61.73
N HIS A 1023 -6.49 -81.26 61.07
CA HIS A 1023 -5.68 -80.45 60.13
C HIS A 1023 -6.40 -80.23 58.80
N GLY A 1024 -7.27 -81.15 58.37
CA GLY A 1024 -8.13 -81.06 57.19
C GLY A 1024 -9.39 -80.22 57.42
N GLU A 1025 -9.91 -80.17 58.66
CA GLU A 1025 -10.98 -79.26 59.07
C GLU A 1025 -10.43 -77.87 59.41
N LEU A 1026 -9.20 -77.74 59.92
CA LEU A 1026 -8.52 -76.46 60.09
C LEU A 1026 -7.98 -75.92 58.75
N LYS A 1027 -7.41 -76.74 57.85
CA LYS A 1027 -7.10 -76.33 56.45
C LYS A 1027 -8.36 -76.19 55.62
N GLY A 1028 -9.43 -76.93 55.88
CA GLY A 1028 -10.72 -76.77 55.22
C GLY A 1028 -11.46 -75.53 55.71
N ALA A 1029 -11.26 -75.10 56.95
CA ALA A 1029 -11.74 -73.83 57.48
C ALA A 1029 -10.80 -72.66 57.09
N ASP A 1030 -9.49 -72.89 56.99
CA ASP A 1030 -8.50 -71.89 56.55
C ASP A 1030 -8.45 -71.77 55.02
N GLU A 1031 -8.84 -72.78 54.24
CA GLU A 1031 -9.13 -72.72 52.78
C GLU A 1031 -10.57 -72.30 52.51
N ARG A 1032 -11.53 -72.46 53.44
CA ARG A 1032 -12.84 -71.79 53.34
C ARG A 1032 -12.77 -70.33 53.78
N CYS A 1033 -11.86 -69.96 54.68
CA CYS A 1033 -11.59 -68.57 55.06
C CYS A 1033 -10.59 -67.93 54.09
N LYS A 1034 -9.61 -68.65 53.52
CA LYS A 1034 -8.78 -68.18 52.40
C LYS A 1034 -9.45 -68.30 51.05
N LYS A 1035 -10.43 -69.18 50.79
CA LYS A 1035 -11.34 -69.01 49.64
C LYS A 1035 -12.38 -67.95 49.92
N ALA A 1036 -12.91 -67.76 51.13
CA ALA A 1036 -13.79 -66.62 51.38
C ALA A 1036 -13.01 -65.28 51.38
N MET A 1037 -11.74 -65.24 51.78
CA MET A 1037 -10.87 -64.05 51.73
C MET A 1037 -10.14 -63.92 50.40
N ALA A 1038 -9.83 -65.00 49.67
CA ALA A 1038 -9.34 -64.92 48.30
C ALA A 1038 -10.48 -64.84 47.29
N ASP A 1039 -11.70 -65.26 47.58
CA ASP A 1039 -12.92 -64.95 46.81
C ASP A 1039 -13.48 -63.61 47.26
N ALA A 1040 -13.21 -63.08 48.46
CA ALA A 1040 -13.49 -61.67 48.81
C ALA A 1040 -12.37 -60.72 48.38
N ALA A 1041 -11.11 -61.16 48.29
CA ALA A 1041 -10.01 -60.41 47.68
C ALA A 1041 -10.02 -60.56 46.17
N ARG A 1042 -10.47 -61.69 45.61
CA ARG A 1042 -10.78 -61.86 44.19
C ARG A 1042 -12.14 -61.32 43.85
N LEU A 1043 -13.15 -61.24 44.73
CA LEU A 1043 -14.33 -60.39 44.50
C LEU A 1043 -14.02 -58.94 44.81
N ALA A 1044 -13.01 -58.57 45.60
CA ALA A 1044 -12.58 -57.18 45.77
C ALA A 1044 -11.54 -56.76 44.72
N ASP A 1045 -10.84 -57.70 44.09
CA ASP A 1045 -9.95 -57.54 42.93
C ASP A 1045 -10.69 -57.85 41.63
N GLU A 1046 -11.80 -58.59 41.62
CA GLU A 1046 -12.79 -58.63 40.53
C GLU A 1046 -13.77 -57.50 40.73
N LEU A 1047 -14.07 -56.99 41.92
CA LEU A 1047 -14.80 -55.72 42.10
C LEU A 1047 -13.85 -54.53 41.94
N ARG A 1048 -12.55 -54.61 42.23
CA ARG A 1048 -11.56 -53.58 41.83
C ARG A 1048 -11.14 -53.75 40.41
N ALA A 1049 -11.05 -54.93 39.83
CA ALA A 1049 -10.84 -55.09 38.40
C ALA A 1049 -12.14 -54.86 37.65
N GLU A 1050 -13.34 -54.99 38.22
CA GLU A 1050 -14.62 -54.60 37.60
C GLU A 1050 -14.98 -53.16 37.99
N GLN A 1051 -14.43 -52.56 39.06
CA GLN A 1051 -14.48 -51.11 39.32
C GLN A 1051 -13.34 -50.40 38.58
N ASP A 1052 -12.19 -51.01 38.35
CA ASP A 1052 -11.12 -50.50 37.49
C ASP A 1052 -11.40 -50.86 36.05
N HIS A 1053 -12.08 -51.96 35.72
CA HIS A 1053 -12.66 -52.19 34.39
C HIS A 1053 -13.91 -51.35 34.23
N SER A 1054 -14.76 -51.10 35.24
CA SER A 1054 -15.83 -50.10 35.13
C SER A 1054 -15.30 -48.68 35.17
N ASN A 1055 -14.19 -48.36 35.84
CA ASN A 1055 -13.55 -47.03 35.82
C ASN A 1055 -12.67 -46.87 34.59
N GLN A 1056 -12.14 -47.94 34.01
CA GLN A 1056 -11.43 -47.97 32.73
C GLN A 1056 -12.46 -48.01 31.60
N VAL A 1057 -13.62 -48.64 31.76
CA VAL A 1057 -14.78 -48.59 30.84
C VAL A 1057 -15.53 -47.30 31.07
N GLU A 1058 -15.48 -46.64 32.21
CA GLU A 1058 -16.06 -45.30 32.45
C GLU A 1058 -15.05 -44.19 32.15
N LYS A 1059 -13.73 -44.47 32.17
CA LYS A 1059 -12.68 -43.63 31.57
C LYS A 1059 -12.57 -43.87 30.08
N VAL A 1060 -12.84 -45.06 29.56
CA VAL A 1060 -12.94 -45.37 28.12
C VAL A 1060 -14.31 -44.94 27.65
N ARG A 1061 -15.38 -44.96 28.43
CA ARG A 1061 -16.67 -44.32 28.12
C ARG A 1061 -16.59 -42.82 28.32
N LYS A 1062 -15.82 -42.26 29.26
CA LYS A 1062 -15.55 -40.81 29.32
C LYS A 1062 -14.53 -40.36 28.30
N ASN A 1063 -13.58 -41.19 27.89
CA ASN A 1063 -12.65 -40.91 26.78
C ASN A 1063 -13.32 -41.20 25.45
N LEU A 1064 -14.29 -42.10 25.36
CA LEU A 1064 -15.14 -42.32 24.18
C LEU A 1064 -16.32 -41.36 24.19
N GLU A 1065 -16.81 -40.83 25.31
CA GLU A 1065 -17.78 -39.73 25.37
C GLU A 1065 -17.05 -38.40 25.22
N SER A 1066 -15.78 -38.30 25.61
CA SER A 1066 -14.91 -37.16 25.31
C SER A 1066 -14.39 -37.26 23.90
N GLN A 1067 -14.12 -38.45 23.34
CA GLN A 1067 -13.80 -38.63 21.91
C GLN A 1067 -15.07 -38.57 21.08
N VAL A 1068 -16.25 -38.98 21.56
CA VAL A 1068 -17.53 -38.78 20.87
C VAL A 1068 -18.00 -37.34 21.06
N LYS A 1069 -17.69 -36.65 22.17
CA LYS A 1069 -17.86 -35.19 22.27
C LYS A 1069 -16.79 -34.43 21.51
N GLU A 1070 -15.59 -34.94 21.35
CA GLU A 1070 -14.52 -34.35 20.56
C GLU A 1070 -14.69 -34.73 19.09
N PHE A 1071 -15.35 -35.84 18.76
CA PHE A 1071 -15.83 -36.19 17.43
C PHE A 1071 -17.16 -35.51 17.15
N GLN A 1072 -18.01 -35.21 18.12
CA GLN A 1072 -19.21 -34.38 17.96
C GLN A 1072 -18.82 -32.91 17.90
N ILE A 1073 -17.81 -32.47 18.66
CA ILE A 1073 -17.21 -31.13 18.53
C ILE A 1073 -16.38 -31.08 17.25
N ARG A 1074 -15.64 -32.11 16.83
CA ARG A 1074 -14.98 -32.16 15.52
C ARG A 1074 -15.96 -32.39 14.38
N LEU A 1075 -17.13 -32.98 14.58
CA LEU A 1075 -18.19 -33.12 13.59
C LEU A 1075 -18.98 -31.82 13.53
N ASP A 1076 -19.27 -31.16 14.65
CA ASP A 1076 -19.89 -29.83 14.72
C ASP A 1076 -18.87 -28.74 14.30
N GLU A 1077 -17.57 -28.93 14.49
CA GLU A 1077 -16.48 -28.07 14.01
C GLU A 1077 -16.08 -28.43 12.58
N ALA A 1078 -16.27 -29.66 12.10
CA ALA A 1078 -16.14 -30.01 10.68
C ALA A 1078 -17.40 -29.68 9.90
N GLU A 1079 -18.59 -29.70 10.50
CA GLU A 1079 -19.85 -29.19 9.95
C GLU A 1079 -19.86 -27.67 10.05
N ALA A 1080 -19.38 -27.06 11.13
CA ALA A 1080 -19.18 -25.61 11.22
C ALA A 1080 -17.95 -25.13 10.45
N SER A 1081 -16.93 -25.95 10.19
CA SER A 1081 -15.81 -25.65 9.26
C SER A 1081 -16.11 -26.09 7.83
N SER A 1082 -17.14 -26.91 7.58
CA SER A 1082 -17.72 -27.15 6.26
C SER A 1082 -18.80 -26.11 5.94
N LEU A 1083 -19.47 -25.54 6.95
CA LEU A 1083 -20.36 -24.38 6.82
C LEU A 1083 -19.59 -23.05 6.86
N LYS A 1084 -18.50 -22.92 7.64
CA LYS A 1084 -17.57 -21.76 7.59
C LYS A 1084 -16.53 -21.91 6.50
N GLY A 1085 -16.13 -23.12 6.11
CA GLY A 1085 -15.31 -23.41 4.95
C GLY A 1085 -16.13 -23.37 3.68
N GLY A 1086 -17.40 -23.78 3.72
CA GLY A 1086 -18.40 -23.53 2.69
C GLY A 1086 -18.73 -22.05 2.60
N LYS A 1087 -18.89 -21.30 3.70
CA LYS A 1087 -19.02 -19.83 3.68
C LYS A 1087 -17.71 -19.08 3.39
N LYS A 1088 -16.52 -19.61 3.68
CA LYS A 1088 -15.22 -19.04 3.28
C LYS A 1088 -14.85 -19.42 1.86
N MET A 1089 -15.31 -20.55 1.35
CA MET A 1089 -15.17 -20.96 -0.04
C MET A 1089 -16.24 -20.26 -0.87
N ILE A 1090 -17.46 -20.04 -0.36
CA ILE A 1090 -18.46 -19.17 -0.95
C ILE A 1090 -18.00 -17.71 -0.82
N GLN A 1091 -17.47 -17.21 0.30
CA GLN A 1091 -16.87 -15.87 0.37
C GLN A 1091 -15.59 -15.75 -0.45
N LYS A 1092 -14.77 -16.81 -0.61
CA LYS A 1092 -13.65 -16.81 -1.54
C LYS A 1092 -14.12 -16.93 -2.96
N LEU A 1093 -15.22 -17.62 -3.26
CA LEU A 1093 -15.80 -17.71 -4.60
C LEU A 1093 -16.62 -16.46 -4.92
N GLU A 1094 -17.18 -15.76 -3.93
CA GLU A 1094 -17.87 -14.48 -4.02
C GLU A 1094 -16.86 -13.35 -4.03
N SER A 1095 -15.74 -13.44 -3.30
CA SER A 1095 -14.60 -12.52 -3.44
C SER A 1095 -13.82 -12.83 -4.70
N ARG A 1096 -13.74 -14.08 -5.16
CA ARG A 1096 -13.20 -14.44 -6.47
C ARG A 1096 -14.17 -14.06 -7.57
N VAL A 1097 -15.48 -14.11 -7.37
CA VAL A 1097 -16.47 -13.60 -8.32
C VAL A 1097 -16.45 -12.08 -8.29
N HIS A 1098 -16.28 -11.41 -7.16
CA HIS A 1098 -16.08 -9.96 -7.11
C HIS A 1098 -14.70 -9.52 -7.61
N GLU A 1099 -13.65 -10.29 -7.39
CA GLU A 1099 -12.32 -10.07 -7.96
C GLU A 1099 -12.34 -10.39 -9.44
N LEU A 1100 -13.05 -11.42 -9.91
CA LEU A 1100 -13.24 -11.73 -11.32
C LEU A 1100 -14.25 -10.79 -11.99
N GLU A 1101 -15.22 -10.23 -11.26
CA GLU A 1101 -16.14 -9.20 -11.73
C GLU A 1101 -15.42 -7.85 -11.75
N ALA A 1102 -14.55 -7.54 -10.78
CA ALA A 1102 -13.71 -6.36 -10.75
C ALA A 1102 -12.51 -6.48 -11.69
N GLU A 1103 -11.98 -7.68 -11.92
CA GLU A 1103 -11.02 -7.99 -12.97
C GLU A 1103 -11.74 -7.99 -14.31
N LEU A 1104 -12.99 -8.45 -14.44
CA LEU A 1104 -13.79 -8.31 -15.65
C LEU A 1104 -14.19 -6.85 -15.88
N ASP A 1105 -14.46 -6.04 -14.86
CA ASP A 1105 -14.76 -4.61 -14.98
C ASP A 1105 -13.48 -3.82 -15.26
N ASN A 1106 -12.36 -4.19 -14.63
CA ASN A 1106 -11.04 -3.65 -14.93
C ASN A 1106 -10.54 -4.12 -16.28
N GLU A 1107 -10.89 -5.32 -16.74
CA GLU A 1107 -10.55 -5.85 -18.05
C GLU A 1107 -11.52 -5.33 -19.10
N GLN A 1108 -12.78 -5.04 -18.79
CA GLN A 1108 -13.70 -4.29 -19.65
C GLN A 1108 -13.29 -2.82 -19.72
N ARG A 1109 -12.80 -2.21 -18.63
CA ARG A 1109 -12.22 -0.86 -18.62
C ARG A 1109 -10.88 -0.82 -19.33
N ARG A 1110 -10.01 -1.81 -19.14
CA ARG A 1110 -8.75 -1.98 -19.89
C ARG A 1110 -9.03 -2.33 -21.33
N HIS A 1111 -10.06 -3.08 -21.67
CA HIS A 1111 -10.43 -3.40 -23.04
C HIS A 1111 -11.18 -2.23 -23.70
N ALA A 1112 -11.87 -1.38 -22.94
CA ALA A 1112 -12.41 -0.10 -23.40
C ALA A 1112 -11.33 0.98 -23.53
N GLU A 1113 -10.33 1.01 -22.64
CA GLU A 1113 -9.14 1.84 -22.74
C GLU A 1113 -8.21 1.33 -23.84
N THR A 1114 -8.09 0.02 -24.03
CA THR A 1114 -7.33 -0.60 -25.12
C THR A 1114 -8.09 -0.44 -26.42
N GLN A 1115 -9.43 -0.46 -26.47
CA GLN A 1115 -10.19 -0.05 -27.65
C GLN A 1115 -10.10 1.45 -27.90
N LYS A 1116 -10.08 2.31 -26.87
CA LYS A 1116 -9.86 3.75 -27.02
C LYS A 1116 -8.42 4.05 -27.46
N ASN A 1117 -7.44 3.32 -26.94
CA ASN A 1117 -6.03 3.42 -27.26
C ASN A 1117 -5.74 2.78 -28.61
N MET A 1118 -6.45 1.72 -29.00
CA MET A 1118 -6.44 1.13 -30.33
C MET A 1118 -7.13 2.06 -31.32
N ARG A 1119 -8.25 2.73 -30.97
CA ARG A 1119 -8.87 3.78 -31.82
C ARG A 1119 -8.01 5.04 -31.91
N LYS A 1120 -7.31 5.41 -30.84
CA LYS A 1120 -6.31 6.49 -30.84
C LYS A 1120 -5.07 6.07 -31.62
N ALA A 1121 -4.63 4.82 -31.53
CA ALA A 1121 -3.51 4.25 -32.27
C ALA A 1121 -3.88 4.01 -33.72
N ASP A 1122 -5.13 3.70 -34.07
CA ASP A 1122 -5.67 3.61 -35.43
C ASP A 1122 -5.79 5.01 -36.04
N ARG A 1123 -6.23 6.01 -35.25
CA ARG A 1123 -6.18 7.41 -35.67
C ARG A 1123 -4.75 7.86 -35.85
N ARG A 1124 -3.85 7.50 -34.93
CA ARG A 1124 -2.42 7.81 -35.01
C ARG A 1124 -1.72 7.03 -36.12
N LEU A 1125 -2.17 5.82 -36.47
CA LEU A 1125 -1.70 5.03 -37.61
C LEU A 1125 -2.24 5.59 -38.91
N LYS A 1126 -3.49 6.08 -38.94
CA LYS A 1126 -4.06 6.79 -40.10
C LYS A 1126 -3.44 8.16 -40.28
N GLU A 1127 -3.14 8.87 -39.19
CA GLU A 1127 -2.40 10.13 -39.18
C GLU A 1127 -0.93 9.89 -39.55
N LEU A 1128 -0.28 8.82 -39.06
CA LEU A 1128 1.08 8.45 -39.46
C LEU A 1128 1.14 7.89 -40.88
N ALA A 1129 0.10 7.21 -41.37
CA ALA A 1129 0.00 6.77 -42.75
C ALA A 1129 -0.28 7.96 -43.69
N PHE A 1130 -1.11 8.91 -43.25
CA PHE A 1130 -1.34 10.17 -43.96
C PHE A 1130 -0.07 11.04 -43.93
N GLN A 1131 0.63 11.10 -42.80
CA GLN A 1131 1.91 11.76 -42.63
C GLN A 1131 2.97 11.05 -43.46
N ALA A 1132 2.99 9.72 -43.55
CA ALA A 1132 3.91 8.98 -44.42
C ALA A 1132 3.59 9.17 -45.91
N ASP A 1133 2.31 9.29 -46.28
CA ASP A 1133 1.90 9.63 -47.66
C ASP A 1133 2.20 11.11 -47.99
N GLU A 1134 2.07 12.00 -47.01
CA GLU A 1134 2.38 13.43 -47.14
C GLU A 1134 3.89 13.66 -47.14
N ASP A 1135 4.64 12.93 -46.32
CA ASP A 1135 6.10 12.89 -46.26
C ASP A 1135 6.65 12.24 -47.52
N ARG A 1136 6.01 11.19 -48.07
CA ARG A 1136 6.35 10.61 -49.37
C ARG A 1136 6.10 11.59 -50.51
N LYS A 1137 4.96 12.30 -50.50
CA LYS A 1137 4.69 13.39 -51.46
C LYS A 1137 5.64 14.56 -51.28
N ASN A 1138 6.05 14.86 -50.06
CA ASN A 1138 7.05 15.88 -49.76
C ASN A 1138 8.44 15.41 -50.15
N GLN A 1139 8.76 14.11 -50.05
CA GLN A 1139 10.01 13.52 -50.54
C GLN A 1139 10.05 13.54 -52.07
N GLU A 1140 8.94 13.22 -52.75
CA GLU A 1140 8.83 13.34 -54.21
C GLU A 1140 8.94 14.82 -54.66
N ARG A 1141 8.35 15.76 -53.91
CA ARG A 1141 8.51 17.21 -54.14
C ARG A 1141 9.91 17.71 -53.83
N LEU A 1142 10.55 17.19 -52.78
CA LEU A 1142 11.93 17.50 -52.41
C LEU A 1142 12.90 16.90 -53.42
N GLN A 1143 12.61 15.71 -53.96
CA GLN A 1143 13.40 15.11 -55.02
C GLN A 1143 13.25 15.91 -56.33
N GLU A 1144 12.03 16.32 -56.70
CA GLU A 1144 11.83 17.27 -57.81
C GLU A 1144 12.52 18.63 -57.56
N LEU A 1145 12.53 19.10 -56.31
CA LEU A 1145 13.19 20.35 -55.93
C LEU A 1145 14.71 20.19 -55.97
N ILE A 1146 15.25 19.06 -55.52
CA ILE A 1146 16.67 18.69 -55.61
C ILE A 1146 17.07 18.57 -57.08
N ASP A 1147 16.25 17.97 -57.93
CA ASP A 1147 16.53 17.87 -59.37
C ASP A 1147 16.46 19.24 -60.05
N LYS A 1148 15.51 20.11 -59.67
CA LYS A 1148 15.43 21.52 -60.11
C LYS A 1148 16.59 22.36 -59.57
N LEU A 1149 17.03 22.12 -58.34
CA LEU A 1149 18.18 22.80 -57.72
C LEU A 1149 19.49 22.32 -58.33
N ASN A 1150 19.64 21.03 -58.65
CA ASN A 1150 20.80 20.50 -59.36
C ASN A 1150 20.87 21.03 -60.80
N ALA A 1151 19.72 21.17 -61.49
CA ALA A 1151 19.65 21.84 -62.79
C ALA A 1151 20.04 23.34 -62.69
N LYS A 1152 19.61 24.03 -61.62
CA LYS A 1152 20.01 25.40 -61.29
C LYS A 1152 21.48 25.54 -60.92
N ILE A 1153 22.04 24.59 -60.16
CA ILE A 1153 23.47 24.56 -59.81
C ILE A 1153 24.32 24.37 -61.07
N LYS A 1154 23.88 23.54 -62.02
CA LYS A 1154 24.55 23.43 -63.33
C LYS A 1154 24.51 24.74 -64.13
N THR A 1155 23.40 25.49 -64.07
CA THR A 1155 23.31 26.79 -64.74
C THR A 1155 24.12 27.86 -64.03
N PHE A 1156 24.13 27.87 -62.69
CA PHE A 1156 24.96 28.78 -61.90
C PHE A 1156 26.45 28.48 -62.02
N LYS A 1157 26.87 27.21 -62.12
CA LYS A 1157 28.26 26.87 -62.44
C LYS A 1157 28.68 27.46 -63.79
N ARG A 1158 27.82 27.36 -64.82
CA ARG A 1158 28.09 27.97 -66.12
C ARG A 1158 28.15 29.50 -66.06
N GLN A 1159 27.29 30.13 -65.27
CA GLN A 1159 27.30 31.59 -65.08
C GLN A 1159 28.50 32.08 -64.25
N VAL A 1160 28.98 31.27 -63.30
CA VAL A 1160 30.21 31.56 -62.54
C VAL A 1160 31.42 31.41 -63.45
N GLU A 1161 31.50 30.37 -64.27
CA GLU A 1161 32.57 30.21 -65.28
C GLU A 1161 32.57 31.38 -66.28
N GLU A 1162 31.41 31.79 -66.81
CA GLU A 1162 31.28 32.97 -67.68
C GLU A 1162 31.68 34.28 -66.95
N ALA A 1163 31.36 34.42 -65.65
CA ALA A 1163 31.73 35.58 -64.85
C ALA A 1163 33.22 35.61 -64.47
N GLU A 1164 33.84 34.45 -64.22
CA GLU A 1164 35.28 34.32 -63.99
C GLU A 1164 36.07 34.65 -65.26
N GLU A 1165 35.57 34.27 -66.44
CA GLU A 1165 36.19 34.62 -67.72
C GLU A 1165 36.11 36.14 -68.00
N ILE A 1166 34.97 36.77 -67.69
CA ILE A 1166 34.82 38.24 -67.76
C ILE A 1166 35.70 38.95 -66.71
N ALA A 1167 35.80 38.40 -65.50
CA ALA A 1167 36.65 38.95 -64.44
C ALA A 1167 38.14 38.85 -64.83
N ALA A 1168 38.58 37.74 -65.44
CA ALA A 1168 39.94 37.59 -65.95
C ALA A 1168 40.25 38.59 -67.07
N ILE A 1169 39.30 38.83 -67.99
CA ILE A 1169 39.42 39.85 -69.04
C ILE A 1169 39.50 41.26 -68.45
N ASN A 1170 38.69 41.57 -67.43
CA ASN A 1170 38.72 42.87 -66.77
C ASN A 1170 39.98 43.06 -65.92
N LEU A 1171 40.51 42.01 -65.29
CA LEU A 1171 41.77 42.05 -64.56
C LEU A 1171 42.96 42.29 -65.51
N ALA A 1172 42.93 41.71 -66.71
CA ALA A 1172 43.92 41.97 -67.76
C ALA A 1172 43.85 43.43 -68.26
N LYS A 1173 42.65 43.99 -68.42
CA LYS A 1173 42.45 45.41 -68.77
C LYS A 1173 42.90 46.35 -67.64
N TYR A 1174 42.64 45.99 -66.38
CA TYR A 1174 43.09 46.74 -65.22
C TYR A 1174 44.61 46.76 -65.09
N ARG A 1175 45.28 45.61 -65.28
CA ARG A 1175 46.75 45.55 -65.29
C ARG A 1175 47.36 46.40 -66.42
N LYS A 1176 46.71 46.45 -67.59
CA LYS A 1176 47.16 47.31 -68.69
C LYS A 1176 46.98 48.80 -68.38
N ALA A 1177 45.84 49.19 -67.80
CA ALA A 1177 45.58 50.57 -67.38
C ALA A 1177 46.48 51.01 -66.21
N GLN A 1178 46.82 50.09 -65.30
CA GLN A 1178 47.77 50.34 -64.22
C GLN A 1178 49.19 50.55 -64.75
N HIS A 1179 49.61 49.78 -65.76
CA HIS A 1179 50.92 49.99 -66.38
C HIS A 1179 51.01 51.30 -67.18
N GLU A 1180 49.91 51.68 -67.87
CA GLU A 1180 49.81 52.97 -68.56
C GLU A 1180 49.77 54.17 -67.58
N LEU A 1181 49.25 53.97 -66.36
CA LEU A 1181 49.28 54.96 -65.28
C LEU A 1181 50.69 55.08 -64.67
N GLU A 1182 51.37 53.96 -64.39
CA GLU A 1182 52.73 53.94 -63.86
C GLU A 1182 53.73 54.59 -64.85
N GLU A 1183 53.58 54.36 -66.17
CA GLU A 1183 54.37 55.07 -67.18
C GLU A 1183 54.05 56.57 -67.29
N ALA A 1184 52.81 56.97 -66.99
CA ALA A 1184 52.41 58.38 -66.95
C ALA A 1184 52.91 59.08 -65.69
N GLU A 1185 52.96 58.39 -64.56
CA GLU A 1185 53.52 58.86 -63.29
C GLU A 1185 55.05 58.98 -63.39
N GLU A 1186 55.77 58.01 -63.98
CA GLU A 1186 57.21 58.16 -64.22
C GLU A 1186 57.54 59.31 -65.19
N ARG A 1187 56.68 59.57 -66.18
CA ARG A 1187 56.79 60.75 -67.07
C ARG A 1187 56.48 62.06 -66.35
N ALA A 1188 55.54 62.05 -65.40
CA ALA A 1188 55.23 63.21 -64.57
C ALA A 1188 56.36 63.51 -63.57
N ASP A 1189 56.94 62.48 -62.93
CA ASP A 1189 58.05 62.63 -61.99
C ASP A 1189 59.35 63.07 -62.68
N THR A 1190 59.61 62.62 -63.90
CA THR A 1190 60.73 63.14 -64.71
C THR A 1190 60.49 64.58 -65.17
N ALA A 1191 59.24 64.97 -65.46
CA ALA A 1191 58.85 66.36 -65.77
C ALA A 1191 58.93 67.29 -64.53
N ASP A 1192 58.55 66.83 -63.34
CA ASP A 1192 58.63 67.59 -62.10
C ASP A 1192 60.08 67.70 -61.56
N SER A 1193 60.90 66.66 -61.75
CA SER A 1193 62.35 66.69 -61.50
C SER A 1193 63.08 67.66 -62.43
N THR A 1194 62.64 67.80 -63.69
CA THR A 1194 63.19 68.80 -64.63
C THR A 1194 62.64 70.21 -64.38
N LEU A 1195 61.38 70.37 -63.95
CA LEU A 1195 60.79 71.66 -63.54
C LEU A 1195 61.40 72.21 -62.23
N GLN A 1196 61.73 71.35 -61.25
CA GLN A 1196 62.47 71.77 -60.05
C GLN A 1196 63.92 72.19 -60.38
N LYS A 1197 64.58 71.52 -61.33
CA LYS A 1197 65.91 71.93 -61.82
C LYS A 1197 65.90 73.21 -62.67
N PHE A 1198 64.80 73.54 -63.35
CA PHE A 1198 64.61 74.82 -64.06
C PHE A 1198 64.19 75.97 -63.13
N ARG A 1199 63.40 75.70 -62.08
CA ARG A 1199 63.00 76.70 -61.07
C ARG A 1199 64.14 77.12 -60.14
N ALA A 1200 65.17 76.28 -59.96
CA ALA A 1200 66.39 76.62 -59.23
C ALA A 1200 67.42 77.45 -60.05
N LYS A 1201 67.24 77.61 -61.38
CA LYS A 1201 68.18 78.31 -62.27
C LYS A 1201 67.67 79.65 -62.85
N SER A 1202 66.47 80.11 -62.48
CA SER A 1202 65.88 81.37 -62.98
C SER A 1202 65.49 82.38 -61.88
N ARG A 1203 66.19 82.39 -60.73
CA ARG A 1203 66.07 83.43 -59.69
C ARG A 1203 67.42 84.09 -59.34
N SER A 1204 68.18 84.49 -60.36
CA SER A 1204 69.32 85.40 -60.22
C SER A 1204 69.55 86.24 -61.49
N SER A 1205 68.83 87.36 -61.63
CA SER A 1205 69.11 88.60 -62.41
C SER A 1205 67.79 89.20 -62.95
N VAL A 1206 67.23 90.27 -62.34
CA VAL A 1206 67.46 91.72 -62.58
C VAL A 1206 66.54 92.34 -63.66
N SER A 1207 65.64 93.23 -63.18
CA SER A 1207 65.19 94.55 -63.70
C SER A 1207 64.25 94.72 -64.92
N VAL A 1208 63.12 95.41 -64.63
CA VAL A 1208 62.63 96.69 -65.23
C VAL A 1208 61.75 96.70 -66.50
N GLN A 1209 60.69 97.54 -66.40
CA GLN A 1209 59.92 98.31 -67.41
C GLN A 1209 58.61 97.77 -68.06
N ARG A 1210 57.49 98.30 -67.53
CA ARG A 1210 56.44 99.16 -68.15
C ARG A 1210 55.80 98.83 -69.52
N SER A 1211 54.47 99.05 -69.50
CA SER A 1211 53.56 99.61 -70.55
C SER A 1211 52.98 98.61 -71.57
N SER A 1212 51.72 98.65 -72.01
CA SER A 1212 50.51 99.47 -71.75
C SER A 1212 49.41 99.05 -72.77
N VAL A 1213 48.15 99.54 -72.59
CA VAL A 1213 47.08 99.68 -73.63
C VAL A 1213 46.35 98.35 -74.03
N SER A 1214 45.03 98.19 -74.15
CA SER A 1214 43.79 98.99 -74.02
C SER A 1214 42.55 98.06 -74.17
N VAL A 1215 41.41 98.33 -73.50
CA VAL A 1215 40.07 98.77 -74.03
C VAL A 1215 39.47 97.90 -75.16
N SER A 1216 38.19 97.58 -75.31
CA SER A 1216 36.90 97.55 -74.59
C SER A 1216 35.86 97.05 -75.64
N ALA A 1217 34.66 96.67 -75.19
CA ALA A 1217 33.35 96.57 -75.90
C ALA A 1217 32.78 95.12 -75.97
N SER A 1218 31.76 94.70 -75.21
CA SER A 1218 30.36 95.16 -75.00
C SER A 1218 29.32 94.55 -75.97
N ASN A 1219 28.44 93.69 -75.43
CA ASN A 1219 26.97 93.58 -75.62
C ASN A 1219 26.49 92.13 -75.31
N ALA A 1220 25.82 91.86 -74.18
CA ALA A 1220 24.38 92.00 -73.87
C ALA A 1220 23.61 90.69 -74.20
N ALA A 1221 22.72 90.08 -73.39
CA ALA A 1221 22.01 90.36 -72.13
C ALA A 1221 21.32 89.03 -71.67
N HIS A 1222 20.79 88.75 -70.47
CA HIS A 1222 20.74 89.33 -69.12
C HIS A 1222 20.23 88.18 -68.19
N VAL A 1223 20.94 87.83 -67.12
CA VAL A 1223 20.64 88.14 -65.70
C VAL A 1223 19.54 87.28 -65.05
N ALA A 1224 19.91 86.49 -64.03
CA ALA A 1224 19.39 86.66 -62.66
C ALA A 1224 20.25 85.92 -61.61
N HIS A 1225 20.79 86.72 -60.70
CA HIS A 1225 21.29 86.52 -59.32
C HIS A 1225 21.44 85.12 -58.66
N HIS A 1226 22.69 84.87 -58.26
CA HIS A 1226 23.21 84.56 -56.89
C HIS A 1226 22.19 84.38 -55.75
N HIS A 1227 22.36 83.43 -54.82
CA HIS A 1227 23.45 83.35 -53.83
C HIS A 1227 23.36 82.02 -53.03
N VAL A 1228 24.54 81.49 -52.62
CA VAL A 1228 24.80 80.56 -51.49
C VAL A 1228 24.40 79.08 -51.64
N GLU A 1229 25.35 78.23 -51.18
CA GLU A 1229 25.46 76.76 -51.11
C GLU A 1229 25.92 76.00 -52.37
#